data_AF-A0A3N8R1U4-F1
#
_entry.id   AF-A0A3N8R1U4-F1
#
_cell.length_a   1.000
_cell.length_b   1.000
_cell.length_c   1.000
_cell.angle_alpha   90.00
_cell.angle_beta   90.00
_cell.angle_gamma   90.00
#
_symmetry.space_group_name_H-M   'P 1'
#
loop_
_entity.id
_entity.type
_entity.pdbx_description
1 polymer ?
#
loop_
_entity_poly.entity_id
_entity_poly.type
_entity_poly.pdbx_seq_one_letter_code
_entity_poly.pdbx_strand_id
1 'polypeptide(L)'
;MTVLTNELRESLFDPKALATRLLELVVERPILFMQLVWMATSTPVILADMLMSPSTCALACLLIAGWQHIDGGWNRAFQSHANQATESFAFEDALAVLGSHIEAGRIPAHDLAALFLEIYKLSLDPAQAFRRREMLSLLRGELSAAAQELKMQVLRTLVAKAKVEACPIDAFSAALDLATEGDVVAFVEPSELPTLYLEVILPKAGRVQFGQLGSKNSYLLCELALRCDSQLRQRFLNAVDVSGWSRETPSDASEQFVIRDQLIRRIRLHIYVLSRAIAAWPSQVPSELVGALSRAVHAGAIDRGDRHQLDAFNVSLTTGFLRTDEPSISLDLAAAIRRLEGKHLQTVVAQLCQIEEPAVLAEIVANTPASHNEQIASHLRTLTPDSSSKVVSLPALQTRVNALLAAGLIESAEVFNAVERDAVTLGPVQGREIARIRVELGMLIMRSDWAGLSAYALPTSLSPAERNDAVDALAFYRALAELKKEGGDFTGAEATFVRLNQRHPHVVAYAINLFVSRVHRLLNNDTFRLLSGNDLVEAKRYLSETERDVQPLIQHSVRDLKPFNINRIMLMLAAGLTRDALEVSLQMREAGYDAYFEGFGALAMARLGSKRQALTALTEVERVFGRTEFLAAVRGNIDEHRPYSTVPSLVVDDDPVPGLRHAFEAFSRLGHEEQAQVLQERGRIDLYLLEQVRGACASLIAVAPMMEHLGMLRLEDNISGVLKQFLLSRLLIAQWAVQDQPRGGMAESGGVGERDIVISKGTVELAVLEALTVESVETTNLTSHFKKLFKYGNCRFFFHITYSRGANRGGIVKHLKTMCASPPDGINYQRAEDLPDNDSSPIGFNAFYTIESREIIMTFLVLDMGRPLSKKTAP
;
A
#
# COMPACT_ATOMS: atom_id res chain seq x y z
N MET A 1 -22.73 5.45 -38.80
CA MET A 1 -21.80 6.04 -39.79
C MET A 1 -22.54 6.77 -40.90
N THR A 2 -23.45 6.12 -41.64
CA THR A 2 -24.24 6.73 -42.73
C THR A 2 -25.19 7.85 -42.31
N VAL A 3 -25.77 7.79 -41.10
CA VAL A 3 -26.61 8.87 -40.56
C VAL A 3 -25.78 10.13 -40.25
N LEU A 4 -24.62 9.96 -39.59
CA LEU A 4 -23.69 11.08 -39.32
C LEU A 4 -23.15 11.73 -40.59
N THR A 5 -22.84 10.93 -41.62
CA THR A 5 -22.30 11.47 -42.89
C THR A 5 -23.35 12.23 -43.70
N ASN A 6 -24.63 11.89 -43.53
CA ASN A 6 -25.72 12.63 -44.16
C ASN A 6 -26.07 13.90 -43.37
N GLU A 7 -26.05 13.88 -42.04
CA GLU A 7 -26.32 15.07 -41.22
C GLU A 7 -25.18 16.10 -41.26
N LEU A 8 -23.92 15.65 -41.35
CA LEU A 8 -22.73 16.50 -41.58
C LEU A 8 -22.79 17.28 -42.90
N ARG A 9 -23.56 16.78 -43.88
CA ARG A 9 -23.76 17.44 -45.18
C ARG A 9 -24.84 18.50 -45.16
N GLU A 10 -25.74 18.48 -44.18
CA GLU A 10 -26.94 19.32 -44.16
C GLU A 10 -26.89 20.48 -43.16
N SER A 11 -25.99 20.46 -42.16
CA SER A 11 -25.80 21.59 -41.25
C SER A 11 -24.86 22.65 -41.85
N LEU A 12 -25.31 23.92 -41.92
CA LEU A 12 -24.43 25.09 -42.00
C LEU A 12 -23.28 24.89 -41.02
N PHE A 13 -22.04 24.88 -41.54
CA PHE A 13 -20.83 24.45 -40.83
C PHE A 13 -20.59 25.37 -39.61
N ASP A 14 -21.17 25.01 -38.47
CA ASP A 14 -20.81 25.53 -37.16
C ASP A 14 -19.93 24.46 -36.49
N PRO A 15 -18.59 24.64 -36.50
CA PRO A 15 -17.65 23.69 -35.91
C PRO A 15 -17.94 23.40 -34.43
N LYS A 16 -18.52 24.37 -33.70
CA LYS A 16 -18.85 24.23 -32.28
C LYS A 16 -20.06 23.34 -32.08
N ALA A 17 -21.11 23.52 -32.89
CA ALA A 17 -22.29 22.65 -32.88
C ALA A 17 -21.93 21.21 -33.28
N LEU A 18 -21.02 21.05 -34.25
CA LEU A 18 -20.53 19.73 -34.66
C LEU A 18 -19.71 19.03 -33.56
N ALA A 19 -18.77 19.75 -32.91
CA ALA A 19 -17.98 19.19 -31.82
C ALA A 19 -18.87 18.74 -30.65
N THR A 20 -19.87 19.54 -30.28
CA THR A 20 -20.84 19.20 -29.23
C THR A 20 -21.61 17.92 -29.58
N ARG A 21 -22.14 17.83 -30.81
CA ARG A 21 -22.86 16.63 -31.29
C ARG A 21 -21.97 15.38 -31.35
N LEU A 22 -20.69 15.55 -31.69
CA LEU A 22 -19.73 14.44 -31.68
C LEU A 22 -19.47 13.95 -30.26
N LEU A 23 -19.30 14.85 -29.29
CA LEU A 23 -19.13 14.48 -27.88
C LEU A 23 -20.38 13.79 -27.32
N GLU A 24 -21.59 14.27 -27.66
CA GLU A 24 -22.86 13.61 -27.29
C GLU A 24 -22.95 12.20 -27.89
N LEU A 25 -22.64 12.04 -29.18
CA LEU A 25 -22.63 10.73 -29.85
C LEU A 25 -21.61 9.77 -29.23
N VAL A 26 -20.44 10.29 -28.85
CA VAL A 26 -19.37 9.50 -28.26
C VAL A 26 -19.82 8.82 -26.97
N VAL A 27 -20.60 9.52 -26.14
CA VAL A 27 -21.16 8.97 -24.89
C VAL A 27 -22.14 7.82 -25.16
N GLU A 28 -22.88 7.85 -26.27
CA GLU A 28 -23.82 6.79 -26.64
C GLU A 28 -23.16 5.56 -27.28
N ARG A 29 -21.87 5.63 -27.62
CA ARG A 29 -21.18 4.61 -28.43
C ARG A 29 -19.87 4.17 -27.75
N PRO A 30 -19.83 3.00 -27.09
CA PRO A 30 -18.67 2.53 -26.32
C PRO A 30 -17.32 2.54 -27.06
N ILE A 31 -17.33 2.26 -28.37
CA ILE A 31 -16.11 2.27 -29.21
C ILE A 31 -15.58 3.70 -29.38
N LEU A 32 -16.48 4.66 -29.63
CA LEU A 32 -16.09 6.07 -29.78
C LEU A 32 -15.66 6.66 -28.43
N PHE A 33 -16.29 6.22 -27.34
CA PHE A 33 -15.92 6.60 -25.98
C PHE A 33 -14.47 6.23 -25.65
N MET A 34 -14.09 4.98 -25.93
CA MET A 34 -12.71 4.53 -25.75
C MET A 34 -11.71 5.32 -26.60
N GLN A 35 -12.07 5.66 -27.85
CA GLN A 35 -11.24 6.48 -28.72
C GLN A 35 -11.08 7.91 -28.19
N LEU A 36 -12.15 8.53 -27.68
CA LEU A 36 -12.09 9.87 -27.10
C LEU A 36 -11.17 9.89 -25.87
N VAL A 37 -11.30 8.92 -24.96
CA VAL A 37 -10.43 8.80 -23.78
C VAL A 37 -8.97 8.69 -24.19
N TRP A 38 -8.66 7.85 -25.18
CA TRP A 38 -7.30 7.66 -25.69
C TRP A 38 -6.75 8.90 -26.42
N MET A 39 -7.58 9.63 -27.17
CA MET A 39 -7.17 10.89 -27.80
C MET A 39 -6.93 11.98 -26.76
N ALA A 40 -7.77 12.07 -25.73
CA ALA A 40 -7.65 13.06 -24.67
C ALA A 40 -6.36 12.91 -23.85
N THR A 41 -5.88 11.68 -23.64
CA THR A 41 -4.59 11.44 -22.99
C THR A 41 -3.38 11.82 -23.85
N SER A 42 -3.55 11.82 -25.18
CA SER A 42 -2.48 12.16 -26.14
C SER A 42 -2.51 13.63 -26.58
N THR A 43 -3.68 14.28 -26.49
CA THR A 43 -3.93 15.64 -26.98
C THR A 43 -4.69 16.45 -25.93
N PRO A 44 -3.99 17.17 -25.03
CA PRO A 44 -4.61 17.85 -23.88
C PRO A 44 -5.65 18.91 -24.24
N VAL A 45 -5.59 19.48 -25.45
CA VAL A 45 -6.59 20.45 -25.94
C VAL A 45 -7.99 19.84 -25.98
N ILE A 46 -8.10 18.53 -26.23
CA ILE A 46 -9.40 17.83 -26.26
C ILE A 46 -10.05 17.84 -24.87
N LEU A 47 -9.27 17.86 -23.78
CA LEU A 47 -9.82 17.96 -22.42
C LEU A 47 -10.58 19.28 -22.23
N ALA A 48 -10.10 20.38 -22.80
CA ALA A 48 -10.81 21.66 -22.75
C ALA A 48 -12.16 21.58 -23.49
N ASP A 49 -12.19 20.97 -24.69
CA ASP A 49 -13.43 20.77 -25.43
C ASP A 49 -14.42 19.86 -24.68
N MET A 50 -13.91 18.82 -24.02
CA MET A 50 -14.72 17.93 -23.19
C MET A 50 -15.28 18.63 -21.96
N LEU A 51 -14.52 19.52 -21.31
CA LEU A 51 -15.00 20.33 -20.17
C LEU A 51 -16.14 21.28 -20.58
N MET A 52 -16.10 21.80 -21.81
CA MET A 52 -17.14 22.68 -22.31
C MET A 52 -18.46 21.96 -22.61
N SER A 53 -18.43 20.63 -22.84
CA SER A 53 -19.62 19.82 -23.11
C SER A 53 -20.12 19.10 -21.84
N PRO A 54 -21.37 19.34 -21.39
CA PRO A 54 -21.90 18.74 -20.16
C PRO A 54 -21.80 17.21 -20.12
N SER A 55 -22.01 16.53 -21.25
CA SER A 55 -22.00 15.06 -21.36
C SER A 55 -20.61 14.43 -21.15
N THR A 56 -19.54 15.22 -21.22
CA THR A 56 -18.15 14.73 -21.11
C THR A 56 -17.33 15.46 -20.05
N CYS A 57 -17.90 16.49 -19.42
CA CYS A 57 -17.20 17.34 -18.44
C CYS A 57 -16.71 16.54 -17.23
N ALA A 58 -17.58 15.68 -16.66
CA ALA A 58 -17.20 14.82 -15.54
C ALA A 58 -16.07 13.84 -15.90
N LEU A 59 -16.10 13.28 -17.11
CA LEU A 59 -15.03 12.43 -17.63
C LEU A 59 -13.73 13.21 -17.80
N ALA A 60 -13.77 14.42 -18.32
CA ALA A 60 -12.58 15.26 -18.45
C ALA A 60 -11.94 15.57 -17.09
N CYS A 61 -12.76 15.89 -16.07
CA CYS A 61 -12.29 16.06 -14.69
C CYS A 61 -11.59 14.79 -14.17
N LEU A 62 -12.18 13.61 -14.44
CA LEU A 62 -11.57 12.34 -14.07
C LEU A 62 -10.23 12.10 -14.78
N LEU A 63 -10.14 12.41 -16.08
CA LEU A 63 -8.90 12.24 -16.84
C LEU A 63 -7.79 13.19 -16.37
N ILE A 64 -8.15 14.42 -15.99
CA ILE A 64 -7.21 15.38 -15.38
C ILE A 64 -6.76 14.87 -14.01
N ALA A 65 -7.70 14.41 -13.17
CA ALA A 65 -7.38 13.82 -11.86
C ALA A 65 -6.62 12.49 -11.95
N GLY A 66 -6.69 11.78 -13.07
CA GLY A 66 -5.98 10.53 -13.34
C GLY A 66 -4.66 10.72 -14.08
N TRP A 67 -4.27 11.96 -14.39
CA TRP A 67 -3.07 12.23 -15.18
C TRP A 67 -1.82 11.80 -14.41
N GLN A 68 -1.00 10.95 -15.04
CA GLN A 68 0.31 10.54 -14.51
C GLN A 68 1.45 11.11 -15.36
N HIS A 69 2.43 11.74 -14.71
CA HIS A 69 3.66 12.19 -15.35
C HIS A 69 4.68 11.04 -15.41
N ILE A 70 5.17 10.72 -16.61
CA ILE A 70 6.27 9.77 -16.80
C ILE A 70 7.59 10.54 -16.60
N ASP A 71 8.08 10.57 -15.35
CA ASP A 71 9.31 11.29 -15.01
C ASP A 71 10.56 10.47 -15.35
N GLY A 72 11.10 10.66 -16.56
CA GLY A 72 12.40 10.14 -16.98
C GLY A 72 13.51 11.20 -16.88
N GLY A 73 14.12 11.40 -15.70
CA GLY A 73 15.25 12.33 -15.60
C GLY A 73 15.87 12.54 -14.20
N TRP A 74 17.10 13.06 -14.19
CA TRP A 74 17.95 13.33 -13.00
C TRP A 74 17.47 14.51 -12.11
N ASN A 75 16.34 15.16 -12.44
CA ASN A 75 15.84 16.36 -11.75
C ASN A 75 14.41 16.19 -11.19
N ARG A 76 14.14 15.02 -10.61
CA ARG A 76 12.80 14.59 -10.18
C ARG A 76 12.14 15.54 -9.18
N ALA A 77 12.85 16.07 -8.19
CA ALA A 77 12.20 16.86 -7.13
C ALA A 77 11.65 18.21 -7.61
N PHE A 78 12.40 18.91 -8.49
CA PHE A 78 11.99 20.21 -9.03
C PHE A 78 10.89 20.06 -10.09
N GLN A 79 11.03 19.07 -10.99
CA GLN A 79 10.00 18.78 -11.98
C GLN A 79 8.72 18.24 -11.33
N SER A 80 8.85 17.40 -10.30
CA SER A 80 7.69 16.89 -9.56
C SER A 80 6.92 18.01 -8.88
N HIS A 81 7.57 18.97 -8.21
CA HIS A 81 6.85 20.12 -7.61
C HIS A 81 6.15 21.00 -8.66
N ALA A 82 6.80 21.29 -9.80
CA ALA A 82 6.20 22.09 -10.86
C ALA A 82 5.03 21.37 -11.55
N ASN A 83 5.17 20.06 -11.78
CA ASN A 83 4.13 19.21 -12.35
C ASN A 83 2.95 19.08 -11.38
N GLN A 84 3.21 18.92 -10.08
CA GLN A 84 2.18 18.86 -9.02
C GLN A 84 1.36 20.16 -8.94
N ALA A 85 2.02 21.31 -9.00
CA ALA A 85 1.33 22.60 -9.01
C ALA A 85 0.45 22.75 -10.27
N THR A 86 0.98 22.35 -11.43
CA THR A 86 0.26 22.43 -12.71
C THR A 86 -0.97 21.52 -12.73
N GLU A 87 -0.85 20.31 -12.21
CA GLU A 87 -1.94 19.34 -12.10
C GLU A 87 -3.06 19.85 -11.18
N SER A 88 -2.70 20.44 -10.05
CA SER A 88 -3.65 21.01 -9.10
C SER A 88 -4.42 22.19 -9.72
N PHE A 89 -3.71 23.11 -10.39
CA PHE A 89 -4.36 24.22 -11.10
C PHE A 89 -5.27 23.74 -12.23
N ALA A 90 -4.84 22.75 -13.02
CA ALA A 90 -5.66 22.21 -14.09
C ALA A 90 -6.95 21.56 -13.55
N PHE A 91 -6.86 20.91 -12.39
CA PHE A 91 -8.04 20.31 -11.74
C PHE A 91 -8.96 21.37 -11.12
N GLU A 92 -8.42 22.41 -10.49
CA GLU A 92 -9.20 23.56 -9.99
C GLU A 92 -9.96 24.26 -11.13
N ASP A 93 -9.28 24.53 -12.25
CA ASP A 93 -9.90 25.14 -13.44
C ASP A 93 -11.00 24.23 -14.02
N ALA A 94 -10.75 22.92 -14.09
CA ALA A 94 -11.74 21.95 -14.54
C ALA A 94 -12.97 21.90 -13.63
N LEU A 95 -12.75 21.94 -12.30
CA LEU A 95 -13.83 21.99 -11.32
C LEU A 95 -14.64 23.27 -11.41
N ALA A 96 -14.03 24.42 -11.69
CA ALA A 96 -14.77 25.67 -11.90
C ALA A 96 -15.74 25.58 -13.10
N VAL A 97 -15.30 24.92 -14.19
CA VAL A 97 -16.18 24.67 -15.35
C VAL A 97 -17.28 23.67 -15.00
N LEU A 98 -16.94 22.59 -14.28
CA LEU A 98 -17.91 21.62 -13.79
C LEU A 98 -18.97 22.29 -12.90
N GLY A 99 -18.55 23.15 -11.97
CA GLY A 99 -19.41 23.94 -11.08
C GLY A 99 -20.43 24.77 -11.86
N SER A 100 -20.00 25.44 -12.93
CA SER A 100 -20.90 26.20 -13.80
C SER A 100 -21.97 25.31 -14.48
N HIS A 101 -21.62 24.09 -14.90
CA HIS A 101 -22.61 23.15 -15.46
C HIS A 101 -23.52 22.55 -14.38
N ILE A 102 -23.02 22.35 -13.16
CA ILE A 102 -23.79 21.92 -11.99
C ILE A 102 -24.84 22.99 -11.64
N GLU A 103 -24.44 24.26 -11.53
CA GLU A 103 -25.35 25.39 -11.28
C GLU A 103 -26.42 25.51 -12.36
N ALA A 104 -26.03 25.26 -13.62
CA ALA A 104 -26.96 25.26 -14.75
C ALA A 104 -27.82 23.99 -14.86
N GLY A 105 -27.65 23.00 -13.97
CA GLY A 105 -28.42 21.75 -13.95
C GLY A 105 -28.18 20.84 -15.17
N ARG A 106 -27.01 20.93 -15.81
CA ARG A 106 -26.70 20.22 -17.06
C ARG A 106 -25.97 18.90 -16.89
N ILE A 107 -25.43 18.63 -15.70
CA ILE A 107 -24.68 17.39 -15.42
C ILE A 107 -25.61 16.35 -14.77
N PRO A 108 -25.67 15.12 -15.33
CA PRO A 108 -26.41 14.03 -14.70
C PRO A 108 -25.81 13.59 -13.36
N ALA A 109 -26.67 13.24 -12.40
CA ALA A 109 -26.25 12.76 -11.09
C ALA A 109 -25.38 11.48 -11.14
N HIS A 110 -25.59 10.62 -12.14
CA HIS A 110 -24.83 9.37 -12.27
C HIS A 110 -23.38 9.61 -12.71
N ASP A 111 -23.13 10.63 -13.53
CA ASP A 111 -21.78 11.02 -13.96
C ASP A 111 -21.00 11.65 -12.80
N LEU A 112 -21.66 12.49 -12.00
CA LEU A 112 -21.07 13.04 -10.77
C LEU A 112 -20.78 11.94 -9.73
N ALA A 113 -21.69 10.96 -9.58
CA ALA A 113 -21.46 9.82 -8.70
C ALA A 113 -20.27 8.97 -9.16
N ALA A 114 -20.13 8.74 -10.47
CA ALA A 114 -18.99 8.03 -11.03
C ALA A 114 -17.68 8.80 -10.82
N LEU A 115 -17.65 10.11 -11.14
CA LEU A 115 -16.49 10.98 -10.91
C LEU A 115 -16.07 10.97 -9.44
N PHE A 116 -17.02 11.15 -8.52
CA PHE A 116 -16.75 11.15 -7.08
C PHE A 116 -16.18 9.82 -6.61
N LEU A 117 -16.77 8.70 -7.03
CA LEU A 117 -16.30 7.36 -6.66
C LEU A 117 -14.88 7.10 -7.17
N GLU A 118 -14.57 7.47 -8.41
CA GLU A 118 -13.24 7.23 -8.98
C GLU A 118 -12.17 8.13 -8.35
N ILE A 119 -12.46 9.41 -8.09
CA ILE A 119 -11.55 10.28 -7.34
C ILE A 119 -11.38 9.78 -5.90
N TYR A 120 -12.44 9.29 -5.27
CA TYR A 120 -12.36 8.66 -3.95
C TYR A 120 -11.39 7.46 -3.98
N LYS A 121 -11.51 6.57 -4.97
CA LYS A 121 -10.59 5.43 -5.14
C LYS A 121 -9.15 5.89 -5.36
N LEU A 122 -8.92 6.90 -6.19
CA LEU A 122 -7.59 7.49 -6.39
C LEU A 122 -7.01 8.06 -5.08
N SER A 123 -7.85 8.58 -4.17
CA SER A 123 -7.42 9.08 -2.86
C SER A 123 -6.97 7.99 -1.86
N LEU A 124 -7.32 6.73 -2.14
CA LEU A 124 -6.91 5.59 -1.33
C LEU A 124 -5.52 5.05 -1.72
N ASP A 125 -4.97 5.46 -2.86
CA ASP A 125 -3.63 5.05 -3.30
C ASP A 125 -2.54 5.69 -2.42
N PRO A 126 -1.77 4.91 -1.64
CA PRO A 126 -0.72 5.45 -0.77
C PRO A 126 0.35 6.27 -1.50
N ALA A 127 0.61 5.98 -2.78
CA ALA A 127 1.62 6.70 -3.56
C ALA A 127 1.18 8.11 -3.95
N GLN A 128 -0.12 8.39 -3.95
CA GLN A 128 -0.70 9.66 -4.41
C GLN A 128 -1.72 10.27 -3.44
N ALA A 129 -1.90 9.65 -2.26
CA ALA A 129 -3.00 9.90 -1.34
C ALA A 129 -3.17 11.37 -0.98
N PHE A 130 -2.09 12.12 -0.72
CA PHE A 130 -2.19 13.52 -0.32
C PHE A 130 -2.86 14.38 -1.41
N ARG A 131 -2.35 14.34 -2.64
CA ARG A 131 -2.85 15.14 -3.79
C ARG A 131 -4.29 14.80 -4.13
N ARG A 132 -4.59 13.50 -4.20
CA ARG A 132 -5.91 13.00 -4.56
C ARG A 132 -6.93 13.29 -3.45
N ARG A 133 -6.51 13.42 -2.18
CA ARG A 133 -7.37 13.90 -1.08
C ARG A 133 -7.69 15.39 -1.22
N GLU A 134 -6.75 16.23 -1.65
CA GLU A 134 -7.04 17.64 -1.95
C GLU A 134 -8.05 17.78 -3.08
N MET A 135 -7.85 17.04 -4.19
CA MET A 135 -8.80 17.00 -5.31
C MET A 135 -10.20 16.51 -4.87
N LEU A 136 -10.25 15.45 -4.06
CA LEU A 136 -11.50 14.96 -3.48
C LEU A 136 -12.16 16.05 -2.60
N SER A 137 -11.36 16.78 -1.81
CA SER A 137 -11.86 17.89 -0.98
C SER A 137 -12.45 19.03 -1.81
N LEU A 138 -11.81 19.39 -2.92
CA LEU A 138 -12.33 20.42 -3.84
C LEU A 138 -13.65 19.97 -4.48
N LEU A 139 -13.72 18.73 -4.96
CA LEU A 139 -14.96 18.17 -5.52
C LEU A 139 -16.08 18.10 -4.47
N ARG A 140 -15.77 17.79 -3.21
CA ARG A 140 -16.74 17.86 -2.11
C ARG A 140 -17.27 19.28 -1.94
N GLY A 141 -16.42 20.29 -2.04
CA GLY A 141 -16.80 21.70 -1.99
C GLY A 141 -17.84 22.05 -3.05
N GLU A 142 -17.57 21.71 -4.30
CA GLU A 142 -18.47 21.93 -5.44
C GLU A 142 -19.81 21.20 -5.26
N LEU A 143 -19.78 19.91 -4.87
CA LEU A 143 -21.00 19.15 -4.62
C LEU A 143 -21.80 19.70 -3.44
N SER A 144 -21.14 20.19 -2.39
CA SER A 144 -21.81 20.78 -1.22
C SER A 144 -22.60 22.05 -1.60
N ALA A 145 -22.04 22.87 -2.49
CA ALA A 145 -22.68 24.07 -3.04
C ALA A 145 -23.84 23.77 -4.02
N ALA A 146 -23.89 22.56 -4.58
CA ALA A 146 -24.93 22.17 -5.54
C ALA A 146 -26.35 22.14 -4.95
N ALA A 147 -27.35 22.16 -5.84
CA ALA A 147 -28.76 21.99 -5.48
C ALA A 147 -28.99 20.70 -4.68
N GLN A 148 -29.87 20.77 -3.69
CA GLN A 148 -30.11 19.66 -2.75
C GLN A 148 -30.61 18.40 -3.46
N GLU A 149 -31.48 18.55 -4.46
CA GLU A 149 -32.02 17.46 -5.25
C GLU A 149 -30.91 16.68 -5.97
N LEU A 150 -29.92 17.40 -6.52
CA LEU A 150 -28.78 16.78 -7.21
C LEU A 150 -27.89 16.02 -6.22
N LYS A 151 -27.57 16.62 -5.07
CA LYS A 151 -26.81 15.94 -3.99
C LYS A 151 -27.45 14.61 -3.58
N MET A 152 -28.78 14.61 -3.39
CA MET A 152 -29.52 13.40 -3.03
C MET A 152 -29.54 12.36 -4.14
N GLN A 153 -29.61 12.77 -5.41
CA GLN A 153 -29.54 11.83 -6.54
C GLN A 153 -28.15 11.20 -6.70
N VAL A 154 -27.08 11.97 -6.48
CA VAL A 154 -25.70 11.47 -6.49
C VAL A 154 -25.54 10.43 -5.38
N LEU A 155 -25.97 10.74 -4.16
CA LEU A 155 -25.93 9.82 -3.03
C LEU A 155 -26.71 8.52 -3.32
N ARG A 156 -27.95 8.63 -3.80
CA ARG A 156 -28.76 7.44 -4.16
C ARG A 156 -28.10 6.59 -5.24
N THR A 157 -27.40 7.21 -6.18
CA THR A 157 -26.67 6.48 -7.22
C THR A 157 -25.48 5.70 -6.63
N LEU A 158 -24.72 6.29 -5.71
CA LEU A 158 -23.65 5.59 -4.99
C LEU A 158 -24.19 4.43 -4.14
N VAL A 159 -25.29 4.64 -3.42
CA VAL A 159 -25.98 3.61 -2.63
C VAL A 159 -26.48 2.47 -3.53
N ALA A 160 -27.05 2.78 -4.69
CA ALA A 160 -27.49 1.77 -5.65
C ALA A 160 -26.31 0.96 -6.22
N LYS A 161 -25.19 1.62 -6.54
CA LYS A 161 -23.94 0.95 -6.98
C LYS A 161 -23.42 -0.02 -5.92
N ALA A 162 -23.36 0.40 -4.66
CA ALA A 162 -22.90 -0.44 -3.55
C ALA A 162 -23.75 -1.73 -3.36
N LYS A 163 -25.02 -1.75 -3.80
CA LYS A 163 -25.85 -2.97 -3.73
C LYS A 163 -25.48 -4.03 -4.77
N VAL A 164 -24.97 -3.61 -5.92
CA VAL A 164 -24.81 -4.49 -7.11
C VAL A 164 -23.35 -4.81 -7.41
N GLU A 165 -22.41 -3.93 -7.06
CA GLU A 165 -20.99 -4.10 -7.40
C GLU A 165 -20.33 -5.27 -6.64
N ALA A 166 -19.32 -5.87 -7.29
CA ALA A 166 -18.53 -6.96 -6.72
C ALA A 166 -17.72 -6.51 -5.49
N CYS A 167 -17.27 -5.25 -5.49
CA CYS A 167 -16.59 -4.57 -4.39
C CYS A 167 -17.49 -3.46 -3.82
N PRO A 168 -18.47 -3.79 -2.96
CA PRO A 168 -19.48 -2.82 -2.53
C PRO A 168 -18.94 -1.74 -1.58
N ILE A 169 -17.76 -1.96 -1.00
CA ILE A 169 -17.17 -1.09 0.03
C ILE A 169 -16.70 0.26 -0.53
N ASP A 170 -16.23 0.33 -1.78
CA ASP A 170 -15.75 1.58 -2.37
C ASP A 170 -16.91 2.56 -2.53
N ALA A 171 -18.00 2.09 -3.17
CA ALA A 171 -19.22 2.87 -3.36
C ALA A 171 -19.91 3.21 -2.03
N PHE A 172 -19.90 2.29 -1.06
CA PHE A 172 -20.45 2.55 0.27
C PHE A 172 -19.65 3.60 1.04
N SER A 173 -18.32 3.53 1.02
CA SER A 173 -17.46 4.48 1.73
C SER A 173 -17.49 5.85 1.07
N ALA A 174 -17.55 5.91 -0.26
CA ALA A 174 -17.77 7.16 -1.01
C ALA A 174 -19.15 7.78 -0.69
N ALA A 175 -20.21 6.98 -0.57
CA ALA A 175 -21.53 7.46 -0.16
C ALA A 175 -21.52 8.07 1.25
N LEU A 176 -20.81 7.43 2.20
CA LEU A 176 -20.62 7.98 3.54
C LEU A 176 -19.80 9.27 3.51
N ASP A 177 -18.69 9.28 2.78
CA ASP A 177 -17.81 10.44 2.65
C ASP A 177 -18.55 11.66 2.10
N LEU A 178 -19.33 11.49 1.02
CA LEU A 178 -20.18 12.55 0.48
C LEU A 178 -21.23 13.02 1.50
N ALA A 179 -21.84 12.08 2.23
CA ALA A 179 -22.84 12.42 3.23
C ALA A 179 -22.24 13.12 4.46
N THR A 180 -20.94 12.99 4.75
CA THR A 180 -20.30 13.70 5.88
C THR A 180 -20.11 15.20 5.65
N GLU A 181 -20.13 15.69 4.40
CA GLU A 181 -19.93 17.10 4.09
C GLU A 181 -21.27 17.78 3.73
N GLY A 182 -21.62 18.84 4.47
CA GLY A 182 -22.80 19.69 4.24
C GLY A 182 -24.11 19.22 4.90
N ASP A 183 -25.22 19.91 4.60
CA ASP A 183 -26.56 19.62 5.16
C ASP A 183 -27.17 18.28 4.68
N VAL A 184 -26.44 17.48 3.89
CA VAL A 184 -26.93 16.22 3.29
C VAL A 184 -27.39 15.24 4.38
N VAL A 185 -26.69 15.17 5.52
CA VAL A 185 -27.05 14.33 6.69
C VAL A 185 -28.48 14.58 7.20
N ALA A 186 -28.99 15.81 7.04
CA ALA A 186 -30.36 16.13 7.47
C ALA A 186 -31.41 15.45 6.59
N PHE A 187 -31.07 15.12 5.34
CA PHE A 187 -31.99 14.66 4.30
C PHE A 187 -31.79 13.20 3.88
N VAL A 188 -30.68 12.56 4.27
CA VAL A 188 -30.52 11.11 4.11
C VAL A 188 -31.56 10.39 4.95
N GLU A 189 -32.29 9.46 4.33
CA GLU A 189 -33.19 8.59 5.08
C GLU A 189 -32.36 7.74 6.04
N PRO A 190 -32.56 7.84 7.37
CA PRO A 190 -31.64 7.23 8.34
C PRO A 190 -31.45 5.73 8.16
N SER A 191 -32.41 5.04 7.55
CA SER A 191 -32.43 3.59 7.36
C SER A 191 -31.53 3.08 6.22
N GLU A 192 -31.27 3.88 5.17
CA GLU A 192 -30.67 3.39 3.92
C GLU A 192 -29.24 2.84 4.13
N LEU A 193 -28.35 3.65 4.70
CA LEU A 193 -26.93 3.29 4.90
C LEU A 193 -26.72 2.23 5.99
N PRO A 194 -27.38 2.28 7.17
CA PRO A 194 -27.31 1.20 8.15
C PRO A 194 -27.84 -0.14 7.64
N THR A 195 -28.91 -0.14 6.83
CA THR A 195 -29.43 -1.37 6.21
C THR A 195 -28.42 -1.93 5.21
N LEU A 196 -27.88 -1.09 4.32
CA LEU A 196 -26.86 -1.49 3.36
C LEU A 196 -25.60 -2.06 4.06
N TYR A 197 -25.19 -1.45 5.17
CA TYR A 197 -24.09 -1.96 5.99
C TYR A 197 -24.38 -3.37 6.50
N LEU A 198 -25.55 -3.60 7.11
CA LEU A 198 -25.91 -4.88 7.71
C LEU A 198 -26.13 -5.99 6.68
N GLU A 199 -26.67 -5.67 5.50
CA GLU A 199 -27.11 -6.66 4.52
C GLU A 199 -26.07 -6.95 3.43
N VAL A 200 -25.18 -6.00 3.15
CA VAL A 200 -24.20 -6.13 2.05
C VAL A 200 -22.76 -6.05 2.55
N ILE A 201 -22.43 -5.03 3.34
CA ILE A 201 -21.04 -4.76 3.71
C ILE A 201 -20.54 -5.74 4.77
N LEU A 202 -21.25 -5.83 5.90
CA LEU A 202 -20.88 -6.70 7.01
C LEU A 202 -20.80 -8.17 6.58
N PRO A 203 -21.77 -8.76 5.85
CA PRO A 203 -21.68 -10.15 5.41
C PRO A 203 -20.48 -10.45 4.52
N LYS A 204 -20.00 -9.45 3.76
CA LYS A 204 -18.86 -9.53 2.84
C LYS A 204 -17.53 -9.04 3.44
N ALA A 205 -17.40 -8.92 4.77
CA ALA A 205 -16.19 -8.45 5.46
C ALA A 205 -14.89 -9.18 5.04
N GLY A 206 -14.98 -10.42 4.53
CA GLY A 206 -13.87 -11.15 3.90
C GLY A 206 -13.16 -10.45 2.73
N ARG A 207 -13.84 -9.52 2.06
CA ARG A 207 -13.36 -8.80 0.87
C ARG A 207 -13.14 -7.30 1.13
N VAL A 208 -13.29 -6.86 2.37
CA VAL A 208 -13.24 -5.44 2.75
C VAL A 208 -11.83 -5.09 3.24
N GLN A 209 -11.29 -3.98 2.74
CA GLN A 209 -10.11 -3.36 3.34
C GLN A 209 -10.57 -2.51 4.53
N PHE A 210 -10.26 -2.94 5.75
CA PHE A 210 -10.74 -2.26 6.96
C PHE A 210 -10.27 -0.79 7.07
N GLY A 211 -9.22 -0.39 6.34
CA GLY A 211 -8.74 1.00 6.29
C GLY A 211 -9.65 2.00 5.57
N GLN A 212 -10.60 1.55 4.74
CA GLN A 212 -11.45 2.44 3.93
C GLN A 212 -12.54 3.17 4.73
N LEU A 213 -12.95 2.64 5.89
CA LEU A 213 -13.94 3.27 6.77
C LEU A 213 -13.25 4.11 7.84
N GLY A 214 -12.86 5.34 7.50
CA GLY A 214 -12.25 6.28 8.45
C GLY A 214 -13.18 6.72 9.59
N SER A 215 -12.66 7.53 10.51
CA SER A 215 -13.39 7.95 11.71
C SER A 215 -14.62 8.81 11.43
N LYS A 216 -14.56 9.72 10.45
CA LYS A 216 -15.71 10.52 10.00
C LYS A 216 -16.86 9.64 9.46
N ASN A 217 -16.53 8.72 8.56
CA ASN A 217 -17.50 7.81 7.94
C ASN A 217 -18.14 6.87 8.98
N SER A 218 -17.32 6.36 9.91
CA SER A 218 -17.78 5.50 10.98
C SER A 218 -18.71 6.23 11.96
N TYR A 219 -18.36 7.48 12.31
CA TYR A 219 -19.21 8.37 13.10
C TYR A 219 -20.58 8.56 12.46
N LEU A 220 -20.63 8.99 11.19
CA LEU A 220 -21.88 9.24 10.48
C LEU A 220 -22.75 7.98 10.39
N LEU A 221 -22.17 6.83 10.07
CA LEU A 221 -22.90 5.57 10.00
C LEU A 221 -23.57 5.23 11.32
N CYS A 222 -22.86 5.40 12.44
CA CYS A 222 -23.41 5.17 13.78
C CYS A 222 -24.46 6.21 14.15
N GLU A 223 -24.27 7.48 13.79
CA GLU A 223 -25.25 8.55 14.00
C GLU A 223 -26.58 8.25 13.27
N LEU A 224 -26.52 7.83 11.99
CA LEU A 224 -27.69 7.42 11.23
C LEU A 224 -28.38 6.21 11.85
N ALA A 225 -27.60 5.20 12.27
CA ALA A 225 -28.14 4.01 12.93
C ALA A 225 -28.90 4.34 14.23
N LEU A 226 -28.41 5.30 15.03
CA LEU A 226 -29.08 5.78 16.24
C LEU A 226 -30.35 6.59 15.94
N ARG A 227 -30.49 7.15 14.73
CA ARG A 227 -31.70 7.86 14.28
C ARG A 227 -32.76 6.93 13.68
N CYS A 228 -32.42 5.68 13.37
CA CYS A 228 -33.36 4.67 12.88
C CYS A 228 -34.46 4.31 13.90
N ASP A 229 -35.49 3.61 13.42
CA ASP A 229 -36.48 2.95 14.27
C ASP A 229 -35.84 1.94 15.24
N SER A 230 -36.57 1.55 16.29
CA SER A 230 -36.03 0.69 17.34
C SER A 230 -35.56 -0.68 16.83
N GLN A 231 -36.19 -1.23 15.80
CA GLN A 231 -35.84 -2.56 15.28
C GLN A 231 -34.51 -2.50 14.53
N LEU A 232 -34.38 -1.58 13.56
CA LEU A 232 -33.14 -1.43 12.79
C LEU A 232 -31.98 -0.95 13.67
N ARG A 233 -32.23 -0.02 14.61
CA ARG A 233 -31.23 0.43 15.59
C ARG A 233 -30.69 -0.73 16.41
N GLN A 234 -31.57 -1.58 16.96
CA GLN A 234 -31.14 -2.75 17.74
C GLN A 234 -30.42 -3.78 16.89
N ARG A 235 -30.81 -4.00 15.62
CA ARG A 235 -30.06 -4.85 14.69
C ARG A 235 -28.65 -4.33 14.45
N PHE A 236 -28.48 -3.02 14.30
CA PHE A 236 -27.17 -2.41 14.11
C PHE A 236 -26.29 -2.50 15.37
N LEU A 237 -26.83 -2.12 16.53
CA LEU A 237 -26.11 -2.16 17.81
C LEU A 237 -25.79 -3.59 18.30
N ASN A 238 -26.47 -4.59 17.75
CA ASN A 238 -26.26 -6.01 18.03
C ASN A 238 -25.89 -6.77 16.74
N ALA A 239 -25.17 -6.12 15.82
CA ALA A 239 -24.81 -6.74 14.55
C ALA A 239 -23.90 -7.97 14.70
N VAL A 240 -23.22 -8.08 15.84
CA VAL A 240 -22.44 -9.27 16.21
C VAL A 240 -23.35 -10.28 16.91
N ASP A 241 -23.86 -11.25 16.16
CA ASP A 241 -24.64 -12.39 16.67
C ASP A 241 -23.92 -13.71 16.37
N VAL A 242 -22.87 -14.00 17.15
CA VAL A 242 -22.11 -15.25 17.03
C VAL A 242 -23.03 -16.46 17.21
N SER A 243 -24.04 -16.37 18.09
CA SER A 243 -24.98 -17.48 18.35
C SER A 243 -25.88 -17.81 17.16
N GLY A 244 -26.29 -16.79 16.40
CA GLY A 244 -27.01 -16.94 15.14
C GLY A 244 -26.11 -17.54 14.07
N TRP A 245 -24.91 -16.99 13.91
CA TRP A 245 -23.97 -17.44 12.88
C TRP A 245 -23.39 -18.84 13.10
N SER A 246 -23.17 -19.25 14.36
CA SER A 246 -22.71 -20.61 14.69
C SER A 246 -23.72 -21.69 14.31
N ARG A 247 -25.02 -21.36 14.22
CA ARG A 247 -26.06 -22.32 13.77
C ARG A 247 -26.03 -22.56 12.27
N GLU A 248 -25.43 -21.67 11.49
CA GLU A 248 -25.25 -21.78 10.04
C GLU A 248 -23.92 -22.46 9.66
N THR A 249 -23.15 -22.92 10.66
CA THR A 249 -21.83 -23.52 10.43
C THR A 249 -21.97 -24.98 9.92
N PRO A 250 -21.38 -25.33 8.76
CA PRO A 250 -21.43 -26.66 8.17
C PRO A 250 -20.79 -27.73 9.05
N SER A 251 -21.18 -28.98 8.82
CA SER A 251 -20.60 -30.14 9.51
C SER A 251 -19.18 -30.48 9.05
N ASP A 252 -18.77 -30.04 7.85
CA ASP A 252 -17.44 -30.29 7.31
C ASP A 252 -16.36 -29.40 7.95
N ALA A 253 -15.27 -30.00 8.41
CA ALA A 253 -14.16 -29.33 9.07
C ALA A 253 -13.44 -28.31 8.16
N SER A 254 -13.40 -28.56 6.85
CA SER A 254 -12.75 -27.65 5.90
C SER A 254 -13.57 -26.35 5.69
N GLU A 255 -14.89 -26.48 5.61
CA GLU A 255 -15.82 -25.35 5.49
C GLU A 255 -15.98 -24.58 6.82
N GLN A 256 -15.88 -25.28 7.96
CA GLN A 256 -15.88 -24.66 9.30
C GLN A 256 -14.78 -23.62 9.45
N PHE A 257 -13.56 -23.91 8.97
CA PHE A 257 -12.45 -22.96 9.06
C PHE A 257 -12.73 -21.67 8.28
N VAL A 258 -13.23 -21.80 7.05
CA VAL A 258 -13.54 -20.65 6.18
C VAL A 258 -14.63 -19.78 6.79
N ILE A 259 -15.69 -20.41 7.30
CA ILE A 259 -16.79 -19.68 7.92
C ILE A 259 -16.34 -19.02 9.22
N ARG A 260 -15.54 -19.69 10.03
CA ARG A 260 -14.97 -19.12 11.25
C ARG A 260 -14.09 -17.89 10.97
N ASP A 261 -13.23 -17.92 9.95
CA ASP A 261 -12.45 -16.74 9.50
C ASP A 261 -13.38 -15.60 9.08
N GLN A 262 -14.46 -15.90 8.33
CA GLN A 262 -15.45 -14.90 7.93
C GLN A 262 -16.17 -14.26 9.14
N LEU A 263 -16.57 -15.05 10.13
CA LEU A 263 -17.22 -14.54 11.35
C LEU A 263 -16.29 -13.65 12.16
N ILE A 264 -15.03 -14.06 12.32
CA ILE A 264 -13.99 -13.25 12.97
C ILE A 264 -13.86 -11.89 12.24
N ARG A 265 -13.82 -11.89 10.91
CA ARG A 265 -13.73 -10.65 10.12
C ARG A 265 -14.95 -9.74 10.29
N ARG A 266 -16.15 -10.31 10.43
CA ARG A 266 -17.38 -9.54 10.73
C ARG A 266 -17.29 -8.85 12.09
N ILE A 267 -16.87 -9.59 13.11
CA ILE A 267 -16.66 -9.05 14.47
C ILE A 267 -15.66 -7.89 14.41
N ARG A 268 -14.50 -8.12 13.78
CA ARG A 268 -13.45 -7.10 13.63
C ARG A 268 -13.95 -5.86 12.89
N LEU A 269 -14.63 -6.01 11.74
CA LEU A 269 -15.20 -4.89 10.99
C LEU A 269 -16.09 -4.02 11.86
N HIS A 270 -16.95 -4.65 12.66
CA HIS A 270 -17.88 -3.92 13.51
C HIS A 270 -17.16 -3.25 14.70
N ILE A 271 -16.12 -3.89 15.27
CA ILE A 271 -15.27 -3.26 16.29
C ILE A 271 -14.57 -2.02 15.71
N TYR A 272 -14.03 -2.07 14.49
CA TYR A 272 -13.42 -0.90 13.84
C TYR A 272 -14.42 0.25 13.72
N VAL A 273 -15.60 -0.02 13.15
CA VAL A 273 -16.65 1.00 12.95
C VAL A 273 -17.03 1.63 14.29
N LEU A 274 -17.33 0.83 15.31
CA LEU A 274 -17.73 1.35 16.62
C LEU A 274 -16.62 2.12 17.32
N SER A 275 -15.38 1.60 17.29
CA SER A 275 -14.23 2.24 17.96
C SER A 275 -13.92 3.60 17.33
N ARG A 276 -13.89 3.66 15.99
CA ARG A 276 -13.65 4.88 15.23
C ARG A 276 -14.76 5.91 15.39
N ALA A 277 -16.02 5.45 15.41
CA ALA A 277 -17.16 6.32 15.68
C ALA A 277 -17.09 6.93 17.09
N ILE A 278 -16.81 6.11 18.11
CA ILE A 278 -16.65 6.59 19.49
C ILE A 278 -15.51 7.60 19.58
N ALA A 279 -14.35 7.32 18.97
CA ALA A 279 -13.20 8.21 18.98
C ALA A 279 -13.52 9.59 18.34
N ALA A 280 -14.33 9.61 17.27
CA ALA A 280 -14.72 10.83 16.56
C ALA A 280 -15.97 11.54 17.13
N TRP A 281 -16.59 11.02 18.19
CA TRP A 281 -17.85 11.59 18.69
C TRP A 281 -17.65 12.99 19.29
N PRO A 282 -18.40 14.02 18.84
CA PRO A 282 -18.13 15.42 19.19
C PRO A 282 -18.50 15.75 20.64
N SER A 283 -19.53 15.11 21.19
CA SER A 283 -20.08 15.38 22.52
C SER A 283 -20.05 14.12 23.40
N GLN A 284 -20.85 14.05 24.47
CA GLN A 284 -20.92 12.84 25.29
C GLN A 284 -21.30 11.62 24.45
N VAL A 285 -20.49 10.57 24.52
CA VAL A 285 -20.70 9.34 23.73
C VAL A 285 -21.98 8.64 24.21
N PRO A 286 -22.92 8.29 23.29
CA PRO A 286 -24.14 7.57 23.62
C PRO A 286 -23.86 6.23 24.30
N SER A 287 -24.54 5.94 25.41
CA SER A 287 -24.38 4.70 26.17
C SER A 287 -24.70 3.44 25.34
N GLU A 288 -25.60 3.57 24.37
CA GLU A 288 -25.96 2.50 23.44
C GLU A 288 -24.77 2.04 22.58
N LEU A 289 -23.96 2.99 22.08
CA LEU A 289 -22.74 2.69 21.30
C LEU A 289 -21.65 2.07 22.17
N VAL A 290 -21.47 2.59 23.39
CA VAL A 290 -20.54 1.99 24.37
C VAL A 290 -20.95 0.55 24.67
N GLY A 291 -22.25 0.31 24.86
CA GLY A 291 -22.80 -1.04 25.05
C GLY A 291 -22.57 -1.95 23.85
N ALA A 292 -22.75 -1.44 22.62
CA ALA A 292 -22.48 -2.18 21.39
C ALA A 292 -21.00 -2.57 21.27
N LEU A 293 -20.08 -1.62 21.51
CA LEU A 293 -18.64 -1.89 21.47
C LEU A 293 -18.27 -2.94 22.53
N SER A 294 -18.78 -2.77 23.75
CA SER A 294 -18.60 -3.72 24.84
C SER A 294 -19.05 -5.14 24.45
N ARG A 295 -20.22 -5.31 23.82
CA ARG A 295 -20.70 -6.62 23.36
C ARG A 295 -19.85 -7.19 22.22
N ALA A 296 -19.43 -6.36 21.27
CA ALA A 296 -18.58 -6.79 20.16
C ALA A 296 -17.19 -7.25 20.64
N VAL A 297 -16.58 -6.52 21.58
CA VAL A 297 -15.32 -6.91 22.22
C VAL A 297 -15.50 -8.21 23.01
N HIS A 298 -16.58 -8.33 23.79
CA HIS A 298 -16.89 -9.55 24.53
C HIS A 298 -17.03 -10.78 23.61
N ALA A 299 -17.74 -10.64 22.50
CA ALA A 299 -17.91 -11.71 21.52
C ALA A 299 -16.59 -12.11 20.83
N GLY A 300 -15.65 -11.16 20.72
CA GLY A 300 -14.34 -11.34 20.09
C GLY A 300 -13.20 -11.73 21.04
N ALA A 301 -13.43 -11.77 22.35
CA ALA A 301 -12.35 -11.77 23.35
C ALA A 301 -11.55 -13.07 23.42
N ILE A 302 -12.21 -14.22 23.20
CA ILE A 302 -11.66 -15.55 23.44
C ILE A 302 -12.34 -16.61 22.57
N ASP A 303 -11.65 -17.69 22.26
CA ASP A 303 -12.24 -18.85 21.58
C ASP A 303 -12.95 -19.77 22.57
N ARG A 304 -14.25 -19.57 22.76
CA ARG A 304 -15.10 -20.40 23.62
C ARG A 304 -16.43 -20.70 22.94
N GLY A 305 -16.51 -21.86 22.30
CA GLY A 305 -17.71 -22.32 21.60
C GLY A 305 -18.94 -22.48 22.50
N ASP A 306 -18.74 -22.79 23.79
CA ASP A 306 -19.78 -22.89 24.82
C ASP A 306 -20.36 -21.52 25.23
N ARG A 307 -19.62 -20.44 25.01
CA ARG A 307 -20.02 -19.06 25.34
C ARG A 307 -20.34 -18.20 24.13
N HIS A 308 -20.39 -18.79 22.94
CA HIS A 308 -20.56 -18.07 21.67
C HIS A 308 -19.52 -16.95 21.48
N GLN A 309 -18.26 -17.23 21.82
CA GLN A 309 -17.14 -16.31 21.64
C GLN A 309 -16.15 -16.87 20.62
N LEU A 310 -15.58 -15.98 19.81
CA LEU A 310 -14.53 -16.29 18.85
C LEU A 310 -13.32 -15.42 19.15
N ASP A 311 -12.11 -15.97 19.05
CA ASP A 311 -10.87 -15.21 19.24
C ASP A 311 -10.61 -14.28 18.04
N ALA A 312 -11.24 -13.11 18.09
CA ALA A 312 -11.13 -12.08 17.05
C ALA A 312 -9.89 -11.21 17.22
N PHE A 313 -9.17 -11.32 18.34
CA PHE A 313 -7.97 -10.55 18.63
C PHE A 313 -6.68 -11.31 18.38
N ASN A 314 -6.74 -12.60 18.06
CA ASN A 314 -5.57 -13.44 17.79
C ASN A 314 -4.55 -12.77 16.85
N VAL A 315 -3.31 -12.66 17.30
CA VAL A 315 -2.23 -12.02 16.54
C VAL A 315 -1.94 -12.73 15.21
N SER A 316 -2.27 -14.03 15.09
CA SER A 316 -2.09 -14.80 13.85
C SER A 316 -2.90 -14.23 12.67
N LEU A 317 -3.96 -13.48 12.94
CA LEU A 317 -4.82 -12.87 11.91
C LEU A 317 -4.10 -11.74 11.16
N THR A 318 -3.14 -11.09 11.82
CA THR A 318 -2.37 -9.96 11.30
C THR A 318 -0.92 -10.31 11.00
N THR A 319 -0.48 -11.54 11.26
CA THR A 319 0.89 -12.00 11.00
C THR A 319 0.94 -13.03 9.87
N GLY A 320 1.56 -12.69 8.73
CA GLY A 320 1.79 -13.60 7.61
C GLY A 320 2.01 -12.86 6.29
N PHE A 321 2.58 -13.55 5.29
CA PHE A 321 2.92 -12.98 3.97
C PHE A 321 1.73 -12.55 3.10
N LEU A 322 0.50 -12.94 3.46
CA LEU A 322 -0.68 -12.75 2.60
C LEU A 322 -1.68 -11.70 3.13
N ARG A 323 -1.47 -11.12 4.33
CA ARG A 323 -2.55 -10.40 5.05
C ARG A 323 -2.04 -9.27 5.97
N THR A 324 -1.32 -8.29 5.42
CA THR A 324 -0.66 -7.20 6.16
C THR A 324 -1.35 -5.83 6.03
N ASP A 325 -2.42 -5.74 5.25
CA ASP A 325 -3.10 -4.47 4.93
C ASP A 325 -4.15 -4.05 5.97
N GLU A 326 -4.31 -4.85 7.02
CA GLU A 326 -5.30 -4.57 8.05
C GLU A 326 -4.76 -3.53 9.06
N PRO A 327 -5.41 -2.36 9.24
CA PRO A 327 -5.06 -1.39 10.27
C PRO A 327 -5.11 -2.02 11.67
N SER A 328 -4.36 -1.46 12.64
CA SER A 328 -4.32 -2.02 14.00
C SER A 328 -5.65 -1.80 14.74
N ILE A 329 -6.35 -2.89 15.05
CA ILE A 329 -7.54 -2.90 15.91
C ILE A 329 -7.24 -2.33 17.31
N SER A 330 -6.03 -2.54 17.80
CA SER A 330 -5.55 -2.04 19.09
C SER A 330 -5.51 -0.51 19.11
N LEU A 331 -5.04 0.12 18.04
CA LEU A 331 -4.96 1.58 17.94
C LEU A 331 -6.35 2.24 17.88
N ASP A 332 -7.28 1.66 17.13
CA ASP A 332 -8.66 2.14 17.05
C ASP A 332 -9.37 2.00 18.42
N LEU A 333 -9.17 0.87 19.12
CA LEU A 333 -9.68 0.67 20.48
C LEU A 333 -9.05 1.65 21.48
N ALA A 334 -7.73 1.87 21.41
CA ALA A 334 -7.04 2.85 22.23
C ALA A 334 -7.62 4.26 22.03
N ALA A 335 -7.89 4.64 20.77
CA ALA A 335 -8.52 5.92 20.45
C ALA A 335 -9.94 6.04 21.04
N ALA A 336 -10.74 4.97 20.97
CA ALA A 336 -12.06 4.95 21.57
C ALA A 336 -12.01 5.11 23.10
N ILE A 337 -11.12 4.37 23.78
CA ILE A 337 -10.95 4.40 25.24
C ILE A 337 -10.56 5.80 25.74
N ARG A 338 -9.63 6.48 25.04
CA ARG A 338 -9.22 7.86 25.36
C ARG A 338 -10.37 8.87 25.35
N ARG A 339 -11.48 8.54 24.68
CA ARG A 339 -12.67 9.39 24.58
C ARG A 339 -13.69 9.14 25.69
N LEU A 340 -13.61 8.01 26.38
CA LEU A 340 -14.57 7.57 27.39
C LEU A 340 -14.14 7.95 28.79
N GLU A 341 -15.11 8.24 29.66
CA GLU A 341 -14.89 8.58 31.07
C GLU A 341 -15.85 7.81 31.98
N GLY A 342 -15.52 7.73 33.27
CA GLY A 342 -16.38 7.17 34.32
C GLY A 342 -16.87 5.74 34.02
N LYS A 343 -18.18 5.52 34.17
CA LYS A 343 -18.81 4.20 34.00
C LYS A 343 -18.66 3.63 32.58
N HIS A 344 -18.65 4.49 31.55
CA HIS A 344 -18.51 4.05 30.17
C HIS A 344 -17.10 3.49 29.91
N LEU A 345 -16.07 4.19 30.38
CA LEU A 345 -14.69 3.72 30.34
C LEU A 345 -14.54 2.37 31.05
N GLN A 346 -15.02 2.28 32.28
CA GLN A 346 -14.93 1.05 33.09
C GLN A 346 -15.63 -0.14 32.42
N THR A 347 -16.73 0.10 31.72
CA THR A 347 -17.49 -0.96 31.01
C THR A 347 -16.66 -1.57 29.89
N VAL A 348 -16.02 -0.74 29.05
CA VAL A 348 -15.19 -1.21 27.93
C VAL A 348 -13.89 -1.84 28.44
N VAL A 349 -13.23 -1.22 29.43
CA VAL A 349 -12.01 -1.76 30.07
C VAL A 349 -12.26 -3.15 30.65
N ALA A 350 -13.40 -3.37 31.30
CA ALA A 350 -13.76 -4.69 31.83
C ALA A 350 -13.91 -5.78 30.75
N GLN A 351 -14.35 -5.42 29.54
CA GLN A 351 -14.39 -6.38 28.43
C GLN A 351 -13.02 -6.59 27.80
N LEU A 352 -12.19 -5.55 27.71
CA LEU A 352 -10.81 -5.69 27.22
C LEU A 352 -9.98 -6.60 28.14
N CYS A 353 -10.25 -6.60 29.46
CA CYS A 353 -9.63 -7.54 30.40
C CYS A 353 -10.08 -9.00 30.22
N GLN A 354 -10.96 -9.31 29.27
CA GLN A 354 -11.27 -10.69 28.89
C GLN A 354 -10.46 -11.17 27.68
N ILE A 355 -9.76 -10.26 26.99
CA ILE A 355 -8.90 -10.62 25.87
C ILE A 355 -7.69 -11.40 26.39
N GLU A 356 -7.38 -12.49 25.70
CA GLU A 356 -6.26 -13.38 26.02
C GLU A 356 -5.07 -13.23 25.05
N GLU A 357 -5.07 -12.23 24.16
CA GLU A 357 -3.95 -11.94 23.25
C GLU A 357 -3.01 -10.87 23.83
N PRO A 358 -1.78 -11.22 24.27
CA PRO A 358 -0.85 -10.27 24.87
C PRO A 358 -0.42 -9.15 23.92
N ALA A 359 -0.25 -9.43 22.63
CA ALA A 359 0.23 -8.43 21.67
C ALA A 359 -0.75 -7.25 21.52
N VAL A 360 -2.05 -7.55 21.43
CA VAL A 360 -3.12 -6.56 21.31
C VAL A 360 -3.21 -5.70 22.58
N LEU A 361 -3.20 -6.35 23.75
CA LEU A 361 -3.27 -5.62 25.02
C LEU A 361 -2.05 -4.73 25.26
N ALA A 362 -0.85 -5.22 24.91
CA ALA A 362 0.38 -4.46 25.02
C ALA A 362 0.33 -3.17 24.17
N GLU A 363 -0.17 -3.29 22.93
CA GLU A 363 -0.33 -2.15 22.04
C GLU A 363 -1.41 -1.15 22.53
N ILE A 364 -2.51 -1.63 23.10
CA ILE A 364 -3.52 -0.76 23.74
C ILE A 364 -2.88 0.01 24.91
N VAL A 365 -2.17 -0.67 25.80
CA VAL A 365 -1.49 -0.06 26.95
C VAL A 365 -0.48 0.99 26.49
N ALA A 366 0.33 0.68 25.48
CA ALA A 366 1.32 1.62 24.94
C ALA A 366 0.71 2.90 24.34
N ASN A 367 -0.57 2.86 23.94
CA ASN A 367 -1.26 3.96 23.27
C ASN A 367 -2.39 4.58 24.11
N THR A 368 -2.47 4.28 25.41
CA THR A 368 -3.49 4.84 26.31
C THR A 368 -2.84 5.46 27.56
N PRO A 369 -3.48 6.48 28.19
CA PRO A 369 -2.97 7.06 29.43
C PRO A 369 -2.99 6.03 30.56
N ALA A 370 -2.01 6.12 31.48
CA ALA A 370 -1.91 5.21 32.62
C ALA A 370 -3.23 5.14 33.43
N SER A 371 -3.89 6.28 33.64
CA SER A 371 -5.18 6.38 34.34
C SER A 371 -6.32 5.59 33.69
N HIS A 372 -6.21 5.25 32.40
CA HIS A 372 -7.23 4.52 31.65
C HIS A 372 -6.89 3.04 31.47
N ASN A 373 -5.63 2.64 31.65
CA ASN A 373 -5.15 1.32 31.29
C ASN A 373 -4.57 0.50 32.45
N GLU A 374 -4.54 1.02 33.68
CA GLU A 374 -4.05 0.30 34.87
C GLU A 374 -4.61 -1.12 35.00
N GLN A 375 -5.92 -1.30 34.81
CA GLN A 375 -6.56 -2.62 34.87
C GLN A 375 -6.12 -3.53 33.72
N ILE A 376 -5.99 -2.99 32.50
CA ILE A 376 -5.54 -3.73 31.32
C ILE A 376 -4.08 -4.16 31.50
N ALA A 377 -3.23 -3.25 31.96
CA ALA A 377 -1.83 -3.53 32.25
C ALA A 377 -1.69 -4.57 33.39
N SER A 378 -2.55 -4.50 34.42
CA SER A 378 -2.59 -5.52 35.47
C SER A 378 -2.99 -6.89 34.91
N HIS A 379 -4.04 -6.96 34.11
CA HIS A 379 -4.48 -8.21 33.46
C HIS A 379 -3.39 -8.79 32.55
N LEU A 380 -2.78 -7.96 31.71
CA LEU A 380 -1.69 -8.35 30.81
C LEU A 380 -0.52 -9.00 31.56
N ARG A 381 -0.17 -8.51 32.76
CA ARG A 381 0.86 -9.13 33.62
C ARG A 381 0.47 -10.50 34.18
N THR A 382 -0.82 -10.83 34.21
CA THR A 382 -1.29 -12.14 34.66
C THR A 382 -1.32 -13.19 33.56
N LEU A 383 -1.23 -12.78 32.29
CA LEU A 383 -1.27 -13.71 31.16
C LEU A 383 0.02 -14.52 31.07
N THR A 384 -0.14 -15.83 30.95
CA THR A 384 0.93 -16.79 30.66
C THR A 384 0.73 -17.40 29.28
N PRO A 385 1.73 -18.11 28.72
CA PRO A 385 1.55 -18.81 27.45
C PRO A 385 0.38 -19.78 27.43
N ASP A 386 0.07 -20.43 28.55
CA ASP A 386 -1.03 -21.40 28.67
C ASP A 386 -2.41 -20.73 28.79
N SER A 387 -2.47 -19.50 29.31
CA SER A 387 -3.71 -18.73 29.48
C SER A 387 -3.94 -17.71 28.36
N SER A 388 -3.16 -17.78 27.29
CA SER A 388 -3.22 -16.84 26.16
C SER A 388 -3.83 -17.50 24.92
N SER A 389 -4.26 -16.67 23.97
CA SER A 389 -4.71 -17.12 22.65
C SER A 389 -3.73 -18.13 22.03
N LYS A 390 -4.24 -19.18 21.39
CA LYS A 390 -3.38 -20.19 20.75
C LYS A 390 -2.74 -19.63 19.48
N VAL A 391 -1.43 -19.82 19.36
CA VAL A 391 -0.63 -19.42 18.21
C VAL A 391 0.25 -20.58 17.78
N VAL A 392 0.31 -20.82 16.48
CA VAL A 392 1.05 -21.96 15.89
C VAL A 392 2.19 -21.53 14.97
N SER A 393 2.32 -20.23 14.68
CA SER A 393 3.34 -19.71 13.77
C SER A 393 4.46 -19.01 14.53
N LEU A 394 5.70 -19.24 14.11
CA LEU A 394 6.87 -18.58 14.66
C LEU A 394 6.79 -17.03 14.59
N PRO A 395 6.34 -16.41 13.47
CA PRO A 395 6.21 -14.95 13.40
C PRO A 395 5.23 -14.38 14.42
N ALA A 396 4.15 -15.09 14.73
CA ALA A 396 3.18 -14.66 15.72
C ALA A 396 3.75 -14.73 17.14
N LEU A 397 4.53 -15.77 17.47
CA LEU A 397 5.27 -15.85 18.74
C LEU A 397 6.26 -14.68 18.89
N GLN A 398 7.04 -14.40 17.86
CA GLN A 398 7.98 -13.28 17.85
C GLN A 398 7.27 -11.92 17.98
N THR A 399 6.12 -11.75 17.31
CA THR A 399 5.30 -10.53 17.42
C THR A 399 4.82 -10.30 18.84
N ARG A 400 4.41 -11.35 19.58
CA ARG A 400 4.05 -11.24 21.00
C ARG A 400 5.20 -10.75 21.86
N VAL A 401 6.37 -11.36 21.70
CA VAL A 401 7.57 -10.98 22.45
C VAL A 401 7.91 -9.51 22.19
N ASN A 402 7.93 -9.10 20.92
CA ASN A 402 8.24 -7.73 20.53
C ASN A 402 7.21 -6.72 21.05
N ALA A 403 5.92 -7.06 21.03
CA ALA A 403 4.86 -6.19 21.56
C ALA A 403 4.97 -6.02 23.08
N LEU A 404 5.27 -7.09 23.82
CA LEU A 404 5.49 -7.03 25.28
C LEU A 404 6.73 -6.18 25.62
N LEU A 405 7.81 -6.33 24.87
CA LEU A 405 8.99 -5.45 24.99
C LEU A 405 8.63 -4.00 24.68
N ALA A 406 7.93 -3.72 23.58
CA ALA A 406 7.51 -2.37 23.25
C ALA A 406 6.65 -1.72 24.37
N ALA A 407 5.87 -2.52 25.11
CA ALA A 407 5.06 -2.08 26.25
C ALA A 407 5.82 -2.01 27.59
N GLY A 408 7.13 -2.30 27.64
CA GLY A 408 7.89 -2.24 28.89
C GLY A 408 7.77 -3.46 29.80
N LEU A 409 7.10 -4.54 29.37
CA LEU A 409 6.82 -5.72 30.19
C LEU A 409 7.89 -6.79 30.02
N ILE A 410 9.07 -6.49 30.56
CA ILE A 410 10.29 -7.27 30.34
C ILE A 410 10.15 -8.71 30.89
N GLU A 411 9.57 -8.88 32.10
CA GLU A 411 9.41 -10.23 32.68
C GLU A 411 8.43 -11.08 31.87
N SER A 412 7.32 -10.50 31.41
CA SER A 412 6.37 -11.20 30.55
C SER A 412 7.01 -11.57 29.21
N ALA A 413 7.75 -10.65 28.58
CA ALA A 413 8.45 -10.92 27.32
C ALA A 413 9.43 -12.09 27.45
N GLU A 414 10.15 -12.20 28.58
CA GLU A 414 11.08 -13.30 28.86
C GLU A 414 10.37 -14.67 28.92
N VAL A 415 9.20 -14.74 29.57
CA VAL A 415 8.37 -15.96 29.63
C VAL A 415 7.90 -16.39 28.24
N PHE A 416 7.39 -15.46 27.42
CA PHE A 416 6.94 -15.78 26.06
C PHE A 416 8.11 -16.09 25.11
N ASN A 417 9.28 -15.49 25.33
CA ASN A 417 10.49 -15.80 24.58
C ASN A 417 10.99 -17.23 24.84
N ALA A 418 10.79 -17.77 26.05
CA ALA A 418 11.09 -19.18 26.32
C ALA A 418 10.23 -20.14 25.47
N VAL A 419 8.96 -19.81 25.24
CA VAL A 419 8.08 -20.60 24.37
C VAL A 419 8.49 -20.49 22.90
N GLU A 420 8.93 -19.32 22.44
CA GLU A 420 9.58 -19.20 21.12
C GLU A 420 10.82 -20.09 21.05
N ARG A 421 11.63 -20.15 22.12
CA ARG A 421 12.85 -20.97 22.14
C ARG A 421 12.58 -22.45 21.88
N ASP A 422 11.53 -22.97 22.52
CA ASP A 422 11.14 -24.37 22.48
C ASP A 422 10.27 -24.74 21.26
N ALA A 423 9.87 -23.77 20.43
CA ALA A 423 9.00 -24.01 19.28
C ALA A 423 9.70 -24.89 18.22
N VAL A 424 9.02 -25.96 17.81
CA VAL A 424 9.47 -26.90 16.77
C VAL A 424 9.10 -26.36 15.38
N THR A 425 10.10 -26.29 14.50
CA THR A 425 9.94 -25.84 13.10
C THR A 425 10.23 -27.00 12.13
N LEU A 426 9.73 -26.90 10.89
CA LEU A 426 9.96 -27.89 9.81
C LEU A 426 11.39 -27.80 9.23
N GLY A 427 12.41 -27.72 10.11
CA GLY A 427 13.80 -27.47 9.77
C GLY A 427 14.35 -26.16 10.35
N PRO A 428 15.65 -25.88 10.14
CA PRO A 428 16.27 -24.64 10.61
C PRO A 428 15.64 -23.42 9.91
N VAL A 429 15.32 -22.40 10.70
CA VAL A 429 14.79 -21.12 10.18
C VAL A 429 15.93 -20.10 10.17
N GLN A 430 16.30 -19.65 8.98
CA GLN A 430 17.35 -18.66 8.80
C GLN A 430 17.02 -17.37 9.57
N GLY A 431 18.00 -16.82 10.29
CA GLY A 431 17.85 -15.56 11.04
C GLY A 431 17.12 -15.69 12.39
N ARG A 432 16.61 -16.89 12.75
CA ARG A 432 15.94 -17.11 14.05
C ARG A 432 16.85 -16.81 15.24
N GLU A 433 18.10 -17.25 15.20
CA GLU A 433 19.08 -16.99 16.26
C GLU A 433 19.43 -15.50 16.39
N ILE A 434 19.49 -14.77 15.26
CA ILE A 434 19.72 -13.32 15.27
C ILE A 434 18.54 -12.58 15.91
N ALA A 435 17.30 -12.97 15.57
CA ALA A 435 16.10 -12.42 16.20
C ALA A 435 16.11 -12.64 17.72
N ARG A 436 16.53 -13.82 18.19
CA ARG A 436 16.69 -14.11 19.64
C ARG A 436 17.73 -13.22 20.30
N ILE A 437 18.90 -13.07 19.68
CA ILE A 437 19.96 -12.19 20.19
C ILE A 437 19.45 -10.75 20.29
N ARG A 438 18.72 -10.25 19.29
CA ARG A 438 18.11 -8.90 19.33
C ARG A 438 17.14 -8.74 20.49
N VAL A 439 16.25 -9.72 20.71
CA VAL A 439 15.32 -9.73 21.85
C VAL A 439 16.08 -9.69 23.18
N GLU A 440 17.14 -10.49 23.33
CA GLU A 440 17.99 -10.50 24.54
C GLU A 440 18.70 -9.18 24.78
N LEU A 441 19.33 -8.60 23.75
CA LEU A 441 20.00 -7.31 23.83
C LEU A 441 19.00 -6.17 24.11
N GLY A 442 17.80 -6.23 23.51
CA GLY A 442 16.71 -5.31 23.77
C GLY A 442 16.26 -5.35 25.23
N MET A 443 16.10 -6.54 25.81
CA MET A 443 15.80 -6.71 27.25
C MET A 443 16.87 -6.07 28.14
N LEU A 444 18.16 -6.21 27.81
CA LEU A 444 19.25 -5.57 28.57
C LEU A 444 19.20 -4.04 28.50
N ILE A 445 18.94 -3.47 27.31
CA ILE A 445 18.75 -2.02 27.15
C ILE A 445 17.59 -1.52 28.00
N MET A 446 16.48 -2.25 28.01
CA MET A 446 15.29 -1.84 28.74
C MET A 446 15.46 -1.93 30.26
N ARG A 447 16.23 -2.91 30.75
CA ARG A 447 16.62 -3.02 32.17
C ARG A 447 17.68 -2.00 32.60
N SER A 448 18.25 -1.25 31.65
CA SER A 448 19.44 -0.42 31.87
C SER A 448 20.64 -1.24 32.40
N ASP A 449 20.73 -2.52 32.01
CA ASP A 449 21.85 -3.40 32.41
C ASP A 449 23.04 -3.21 31.46
N TRP A 450 23.74 -2.08 31.65
CA TRP A 450 24.90 -1.70 30.85
C TRP A 450 26.09 -2.66 31.02
N ALA A 451 26.22 -3.25 32.22
CA ALA A 451 27.27 -4.22 32.52
C ALA A 451 27.02 -5.54 31.78
N GLY A 452 25.78 -6.04 31.81
CA GLY A 452 25.37 -7.23 31.06
C GLY A 452 25.58 -7.05 29.55
N LEU A 453 25.21 -5.89 28.99
CA LEU A 453 25.42 -5.61 27.57
C LEU A 453 26.90 -5.52 27.17
N SER A 454 27.73 -4.96 28.06
CA SER A 454 29.18 -4.87 27.85
C SER A 454 29.84 -6.26 27.90
N ALA A 455 29.37 -7.13 28.80
CA ALA A 455 29.87 -8.49 28.97
C ALA A 455 29.23 -9.53 28.03
N TYR A 456 28.19 -9.17 27.27
CA TYR A 456 27.45 -10.11 26.42
C TYR A 456 28.37 -10.78 25.38
N ALA A 457 28.37 -12.11 25.39
CA ALA A 457 29.18 -12.94 24.49
C ALA A 457 28.28 -13.64 23.47
N LEU A 458 28.66 -13.54 22.19
CA LEU A 458 27.91 -14.17 21.11
C LEU A 458 28.01 -15.71 21.18
N PRO A 459 26.92 -16.45 20.89
CA PRO A 459 26.94 -17.90 20.84
C PRO A 459 27.97 -18.44 19.84
N THR A 460 28.68 -19.52 20.21
CA THR A 460 29.73 -20.11 19.37
C THR A 460 29.17 -20.92 18.19
N SER A 461 27.92 -21.35 18.27
CA SER A 461 27.20 -22.18 17.29
C SER A 461 26.73 -21.44 16.04
N LEU A 462 26.86 -20.11 15.98
CA LEU A 462 26.42 -19.31 14.83
C LEU A 462 27.23 -19.63 13.57
N SER A 463 26.56 -19.68 12.41
CA SER A 463 27.24 -19.73 11.12
C SER A 463 28.08 -18.44 10.88
N PRO A 464 29.05 -18.44 9.96
CA PRO A 464 29.86 -17.25 9.68
C PRO A 464 29.04 -16.02 9.26
N ALA A 465 27.95 -16.23 8.52
CA ALA A 465 27.04 -15.16 8.11
C ALA A 465 26.27 -14.59 9.32
N GLU A 466 25.65 -15.46 10.11
CA GLU A 466 24.93 -15.08 11.33
C GLU A 466 25.86 -14.41 12.34
N ARG A 467 27.12 -14.84 12.43
CA ARG A 467 28.09 -14.21 13.33
C ARG A 467 28.35 -12.74 12.96
N ASN A 468 28.41 -12.42 11.68
CA ASN A 468 28.58 -11.03 11.24
C ASN A 468 27.35 -10.19 11.61
N ASP A 469 26.14 -10.71 11.36
CA ASP A 469 24.90 -10.02 11.71
C ASP A 469 24.75 -9.83 13.23
N ALA A 470 25.14 -10.82 14.02
CA ALA A 470 25.13 -10.76 15.48
C ALA A 470 26.14 -9.74 16.02
N VAL A 471 27.32 -9.60 15.39
CA VAL A 471 28.30 -8.56 15.73
C VAL A 471 27.75 -7.17 15.43
N ASP A 472 27.12 -6.99 14.28
CA ASP A 472 26.51 -5.70 13.89
C ASP A 472 25.35 -5.34 14.85
N ALA A 473 24.49 -6.31 15.20
CA ALA A 473 23.44 -6.14 16.21
C ALA A 473 24.02 -5.77 17.58
N LEU A 474 25.04 -6.48 18.08
CA LEU A 474 25.67 -6.16 19.36
C LEU A 474 26.29 -4.75 19.36
N ALA A 475 26.91 -4.34 18.25
CA ALA A 475 27.45 -2.99 18.09
C ALA A 475 26.34 -1.92 18.11
N PHE A 476 25.20 -2.19 17.45
CA PHE A 476 24.03 -1.35 17.47
C PHE A 476 23.48 -1.13 18.88
N TYR A 477 23.22 -2.20 19.63
CA TYR A 477 22.69 -2.10 20.99
C TYR A 477 23.68 -1.42 21.94
N ARG A 478 24.99 -1.66 21.81
CA ARG A 478 26.01 -0.94 22.60
C ARG A 478 26.02 0.56 22.29
N ALA A 479 25.92 0.95 21.02
CA ALA A 479 25.82 2.37 20.66
C ALA A 479 24.54 3.01 21.21
N LEU A 480 23.40 2.29 21.19
CA LEU A 480 22.17 2.75 21.84
C LEU A 480 22.33 2.93 23.35
N ALA A 481 23.07 2.05 24.03
CA ALA A 481 23.33 2.19 25.46
C ALA A 481 24.12 3.47 25.76
N GLU A 482 25.12 3.80 24.96
CA GLU A 482 25.89 5.04 25.13
C GLU A 482 25.03 6.30 24.91
N LEU A 483 24.00 6.25 24.05
CA LEU A 483 23.06 7.35 23.90
C LEU A 483 22.05 7.49 25.06
N LYS A 484 21.77 6.40 25.77
CA LYS A 484 20.81 6.37 26.90
C LYS A 484 21.45 6.60 28.27
N LYS A 485 22.70 6.19 28.44
CA LYS A 485 23.44 6.26 29.69
C LYS A 485 23.81 7.71 30.01
N GLU A 486 23.60 8.12 31.26
CA GLU A 486 24.09 9.41 31.74
C GLU A 486 25.62 9.50 31.58
N GLY A 487 26.09 10.52 30.86
CA GLY A 487 27.51 10.71 30.55
C GLY A 487 28.10 9.66 29.59
N GLY A 488 27.28 8.98 28.78
CA GLY A 488 27.75 8.04 27.77
C GLY A 488 28.57 8.68 26.63
N ASP A 489 29.27 7.84 25.87
CA ASP A 489 30.11 8.26 24.75
C ASP A 489 29.28 8.48 23.47
N PHE A 490 28.66 9.66 23.37
CA PHE A 490 27.88 10.07 22.20
C PHE A 490 28.68 10.10 20.90
N THR A 491 29.97 10.47 20.97
CA THR A 491 30.85 10.53 19.78
C THR A 491 31.19 9.13 19.29
N GLY A 492 31.49 8.20 20.21
CA GLY A 492 31.69 6.78 19.88
C GLY A 492 30.43 6.11 19.34
N ALA A 493 29.25 6.47 19.86
CA ALA A 493 27.96 6.03 19.33
C ALA A 493 27.75 6.54 17.89
N GLU A 494 27.97 7.82 17.63
CA GLU A 494 27.88 8.40 16.28
C GLU A 494 28.81 7.66 15.29
N ALA A 495 30.08 7.46 15.66
CA ALA A 495 31.04 6.75 14.82
C ALA A 495 30.61 5.30 14.52
N THR A 496 29.96 4.64 15.49
CA THR A 496 29.41 3.30 15.30
C THR A 496 28.23 3.29 14.33
N PHE A 497 27.27 4.21 14.47
CA PHE A 497 26.15 4.31 13.53
C PHE A 497 26.60 4.71 12.12
N VAL A 498 27.63 5.54 11.96
CA VAL A 498 28.23 5.81 10.64
C VAL A 498 28.73 4.53 10.00
N ARG A 499 29.52 3.72 10.73
CA ARG A 499 30.06 2.45 10.22
C ARG A 499 28.95 1.46 9.86
N LEU A 500 27.95 1.32 10.72
CA LEU A 500 26.81 0.42 10.50
C LEU A 500 25.99 0.87 9.28
N ASN A 501 25.68 2.15 9.16
CA ASN A 501 24.93 2.70 8.03
C ASN A 501 25.69 2.59 6.69
N GLN A 502 27.01 2.74 6.69
CA GLN A 502 27.83 2.54 5.50
C GLN A 502 27.84 1.09 5.03
N ARG A 503 27.89 0.14 5.97
CA ARG A 503 27.89 -1.30 5.67
C ARG A 503 26.51 -1.79 5.26
N HIS A 504 25.46 -1.27 5.89
CA HIS A 504 24.07 -1.69 5.70
C HIS A 504 23.14 -0.48 5.49
N PRO A 505 23.22 0.23 4.35
CA PRO A 505 22.44 1.44 4.10
C PRO A 505 20.92 1.21 4.05
N HIS A 506 20.49 -0.05 3.95
CA HIS A 506 19.08 -0.45 3.93
C HIS A 506 18.48 -0.62 5.33
N VAL A 507 19.31 -0.68 6.40
CA VAL A 507 18.83 -0.79 7.79
C VAL A 507 18.55 0.61 8.33
N VAL A 508 17.31 1.06 8.20
CA VAL A 508 16.96 2.47 8.46
C VAL A 508 17.19 2.89 9.92
N ALA A 509 17.09 1.96 10.88
CA ALA A 509 17.40 2.24 12.28
C ALA A 509 18.81 2.81 12.48
N TYR A 510 19.79 2.40 11.66
CA TYR A 510 21.16 2.93 11.72
C TYR A 510 21.22 4.39 11.26
N ALA A 511 20.51 4.72 10.17
CA ALA A 511 20.43 6.09 9.67
C ALA A 511 19.66 7.02 10.62
N ILE A 512 18.54 6.55 11.19
CA ILE A 512 17.75 7.32 12.16
C ILE A 512 18.57 7.56 13.42
N ASN A 513 19.22 6.54 13.99
CA ASN A 513 20.00 6.74 15.20
C ASN A 513 21.29 7.54 14.95
N LEU A 514 21.88 7.48 13.75
CA LEU A 514 22.92 8.43 13.33
C LEU A 514 22.40 9.88 13.34
N PHE A 515 21.19 10.10 12.81
CA PHE A 515 20.56 11.41 12.87
C PHE A 515 20.26 11.85 14.30
N VAL A 516 19.82 10.94 15.18
CA VAL A 516 19.61 11.19 16.61
C VAL A 516 20.91 11.58 17.33
N SER A 517 22.05 10.96 17.02
CA SER A 517 23.32 11.38 17.60
C SER A 517 23.69 12.81 17.20
N ARG A 518 23.43 13.19 15.94
CA ARG A 518 23.71 14.53 15.39
C ARG A 518 22.76 15.60 15.94
N VAL A 519 21.46 15.35 15.85
CA VAL A 519 20.47 15.52 16.93
C VAL A 519 20.98 16.14 18.23
N HIS A 520 21.33 15.21 19.11
CA HIS A 520 21.84 15.45 20.44
C HIS A 520 23.10 16.33 20.44
N ARG A 521 24.06 16.11 19.53
CA ARG A 521 25.28 16.94 19.46
C ARG A 521 24.95 18.42 19.23
N LEU A 522 23.97 18.71 18.39
CA LEU A 522 23.55 20.07 18.06
C LEU A 522 22.60 20.70 19.07
N LEU A 523 21.90 19.95 19.92
CA LEU A 523 20.96 20.53 20.90
C LEU A 523 21.50 20.46 22.34
N ASN A 524 22.35 19.46 22.60
CA ASN A 524 22.95 19.17 23.90
C ASN A 524 21.89 19.21 25.02
N ASN A 525 22.14 19.95 26.09
CA ASN A 525 21.25 20.05 27.25
C ASN A 525 20.04 21.00 27.06
N ASP A 526 19.78 21.51 25.84
CA ASP A 526 18.59 22.34 25.57
C ASP A 526 17.96 22.02 24.22
N THR A 527 16.96 21.14 24.25
CA THR A 527 16.14 20.72 23.11
C THR A 527 15.35 21.88 22.50
N PHE A 528 15.06 22.94 23.26
CA PHE A 528 14.28 24.08 22.79
C PHE A 528 15.15 25.26 22.32
N ARG A 529 16.48 25.14 22.32
CA ARG A 529 17.35 26.25 21.89
C ARG A 529 17.19 26.60 20.41
N LEU A 530 17.50 27.85 20.06
CA LEU A 530 17.67 28.28 18.67
C LEU A 530 19.15 28.22 18.28
N LEU A 531 19.45 27.61 17.14
CA LEU A 531 20.80 27.46 16.61
C LEU A 531 21.23 28.70 15.82
N SER A 532 22.53 28.98 15.86
CA SER A 532 23.15 30.07 15.12
C SER A 532 24.56 29.69 14.63
N GLY A 533 25.12 30.46 13.70
CA GLY A 533 26.47 30.22 13.19
C GLY A 533 26.62 28.85 12.50
N ASN A 534 27.73 28.17 12.78
CA ASN A 534 28.05 26.87 12.16
C ASN A 534 27.03 25.78 12.53
N ASP A 535 26.53 25.77 13.77
CA ASP A 535 25.52 24.79 14.21
C ASP A 535 24.24 24.87 13.37
N LEU A 536 23.83 26.09 12.97
CA LEU A 536 22.68 26.29 12.08
C LEU A 536 22.94 25.75 10.67
N VAL A 537 24.16 25.93 10.14
CA VAL A 537 24.55 25.40 8.83
C VAL A 537 24.55 23.86 8.86
N GLU A 538 25.10 23.26 9.92
CA GLU A 538 25.09 21.81 10.11
C GLU A 538 23.66 21.27 10.27
N ALA A 539 22.80 21.93 11.04
CA ALA A 539 21.40 21.54 11.20
C ALA A 539 20.67 21.48 9.87
N LYS A 540 20.78 22.53 9.04
CA LYS A 540 20.16 22.58 7.71
C LYS A 540 20.71 21.50 6.79
N ARG A 541 22.01 21.21 6.85
CA ARG A 541 22.63 20.12 6.09
C ARG A 541 22.04 18.76 6.51
N TYR A 542 21.97 18.47 7.80
CA TYR A 542 21.42 17.20 8.29
C TYR A 542 19.93 17.02 7.96
N LEU A 543 19.13 18.08 8.03
CA LEU A 543 17.73 18.06 7.59
C LEU A 543 17.64 17.70 6.10
N SER A 544 18.46 18.32 5.24
CA SER A 544 18.46 18.04 3.81
C SER A 544 18.98 16.63 3.45
N GLU A 545 20.02 16.14 4.13
CA GLU A 545 20.54 14.78 3.94
C GLU A 545 19.49 13.74 4.32
N THR A 546 18.85 13.90 5.49
CA THR A 546 17.86 12.93 5.97
C THR A 546 16.56 12.93 5.18
N GLU A 547 16.11 14.09 4.72
CA GLU A 547 14.97 14.20 3.82
C GLU A 547 15.22 13.51 2.46
N ARG A 548 16.46 13.52 1.99
CA ARG A 548 16.84 12.86 0.73
C ARG A 548 17.06 11.36 0.89
N ASP A 549 17.76 10.96 1.94
CA ASP A 549 18.34 9.62 2.04
C ASP A 549 17.53 8.70 2.97
N VAL A 550 16.77 9.25 3.93
CA VAL A 550 16.06 8.46 4.95
C VAL A 550 14.55 8.50 4.74
N GLN A 551 13.96 9.68 4.54
CA GLN A 551 12.51 9.86 4.39
C GLN A 551 11.88 8.93 3.33
N PRO A 552 12.46 8.75 2.12
CA PRO A 552 11.87 7.87 1.12
C PRO A 552 11.85 6.39 1.54
N LEU A 553 12.78 5.98 2.41
CA LEU A 553 12.88 4.59 2.88
C LEU A 553 11.83 4.24 3.94
N ILE A 554 11.30 5.24 4.65
CA ILE A 554 10.40 5.03 5.80
C ILE A 554 8.99 5.56 5.58
N GLN A 555 8.68 6.14 4.42
CA GLN A 555 7.36 6.75 4.16
C GLN A 555 6.16 5.83 4.41
N HIS A 556 6.36 4.52 4.44
CA HIS A 556 5.32 3.51 4.71
C HIS A 556 5.46 2.83 6.09
N SER A 557 6.47 3.19 6.90
CA SER A 557 6.69 2.61 8.23
C SER A 557 6.29 3.60 9.32
N VAL A 558 5.06 3.47 9.84
CA VAL A 558 4.58 4.31 10.96
C VAL A 558 5.51 4.20 12.18
N ARG A 559 6.06 3.00 12.40
CA ARG A 559 7.00 2.71 13.49
C ARG A 559 8.26 3.56 13.41
N ASP A 560 8.85 3.71 12.23
CA ASP A 560 10.11 4.43 12.02
C ASP A 560 9.89 5.94 11.78
N LEU A 561 8.75 6.29 11.17
CA LEU A 561 8.35 7.68 10.96
C LEU A 561 8.20 8.45 12.26
N LYS A 562 7.70 7.81 13.33
CA LYS A 562 7.52 8.48 14.61
C LYS A 562 8.84 9.01 15.19
N PRO A 563 9.83 8.16 15.54
CA PRO A 563 11.10 8.65 16.06
C PRO A 563 11.80 9.57 15.06
N PHE A 564 11.78 9.28 13.76
CA PHE A 564 12.38 10.15 12.75
C PHE A 564 11.79 11.57 12.77
N ASN A 565 10.46 11.70 12.69
CA ASN A 565 9.80 13.00 12.61
C ASN A 565 9.86 13.79 13.92
N ILE A 566 9.85 13.14 15.09
CA ILE A 566 10.09 13.84 16.37
C ILE A 566 11.45 14.55 16.34
N ASN A 567 12.52 13.85 15.93
CA ASN A 567 13.85 14.44 15.85
C ASN A 567 13.95 15.51 14.75
N ARG A 568 13.27 15.30 13.61
CA ARG A 568 13.21 16.28 12.51
C ARG A 568 12.52 17.55 12.96
N ILE A 569 11.37 17.46 13.62
CA ILE A 569 10.63 18.60 14.18
C ILE A 569 11.48 19.34 15.23
N MET A 570 12.13 18.60 16.15
CA MET A 570 13.06 19.20 17.12
C MET A 570 14.14 20.05 16.43
N LEU A 571 14.81 19.48 15.42
CA LEU A 571 15.89 20.18 14.70
C LEU A 571 15.37 21.33 13.83
N MET A 572 14.19 21.20 13.21
CA MET A 572 13.54 22.28 12.46
C MET A 572 13.19 23.47 13.36
N LEU A 573 12.62 23.20 14.54
CA LEU A 573 12.34 24.24 15.54
C LEU A 573 13.62 24.93 15.98
N ALA A 574 14.69 24.17 16.22
CA ALA A 574 15.98 24.71 16.61
C ALA A 574 16.65 25.51 15.48
N ALA A 575 16.47 25.10 14.22
CA ALA A 575 16.96 25.83 13.04
C ALA A 575 16.11 27.05 12.65
N GLY A 576 15.00 27.31 13.37
CA GLY A 576 14.07 28.42 13.09
C GLY A 576 13.07 28.16 11.97
N LEU A 577 13.02 26.94 11.41
CA LEU A 577 12.07 26.49 10.38
C LEU A 577 10.70 26.17 11.00
N THR A 578 10.13 27.17 11.67
CA THR A 578 9.01 26.98 12.61
C THR A 578 7.71 26.64 11.91
N ARG A 579 7.47 27.16 10.69
CA ARG A 579 6.28 26.80 9.90
C ARG A 579 6.35 25.36 9.42
N ASP A 580 7.48 24.95 8.84
CA ASP A 580 7.70 23.59 8.35
C ASP A 580 7.57 22.58 9.51
N ALA A 581 8.09 22.91 10.69
CA ALA A 581 7.91 22.10 11.90
C ALA A 581 6.44 21.94 12.30
N LEU A 582 5.64 23.01 12.22
CA LEU A 582 4.20 22.98 12.49
C LEU A 582 3.47 22.12 11.46
N GLU A 583 3.81 22.25 10.18
CA GLU A 583 3.21 21.48 9.09
C GLU A 583 3.45 19.98 9.28
N VAL A 584 4.70 19.56 9.52
CA VAL A 584 5.03 18.15 9.78
C VAL A 584 4.30 17.64 11.04
N SER A 585 4.19 18.46 12.09
CA SER A 585 3.44 18.09 13.30
C SER A 585 1.95 17.85 13.01
N LEU A 586 1.33 18.68 12.17
CA LEU A 586 -0.07 18.54 11.77
C LEU A 586 -0.29 17.33 10.86
N GLN A 587 0.63 17.07 9.91
CA GLN A 587 0.59 15.85 9.09
C GLN A 587 0.67 14.58 9.96
N MET A 588 1.55 14.57 10.96
CA MET A 588 1.69 13.43 11.86
C MET A 588 0.48 13.23 12.78
N ARG A 589 -0.23 14.30 13.16
CA ARG A 589 -1.50 14.21 13.91
C ARG A 589 -2.54 13.37 13.18
N GLU A 590 -2.62 13.46 11.86
CA GLU A 590 -3.54 12.66 11.05
C GLU A 590 -3.16 11.17 11.05
N ALA A 591 -1.86 10.87 11.13
CA ALA A 591 -1.36 9.50 11.24
C ALA A 591 -1.49 8.92 12.66
N GLY A 592 -1.52 9.77 13.69
CA GLY A 592 -1.75 9.38 15.07
C GLY A 592 -1.63 10.54 16.05
N TYR A 593 -2.53 10.59 17.04
CA TYR A 593 -2.47 11.57 18.12
C TYR A 593 -1.38 11.17 19.13
N ASP A 594 -0.33 12.00 19.26
CA ASP A 594 0.83 11.73 20.12
C ASP A 594 1.30 12.98 20.88
N ALA A 595 1.70 12.81 22.14
CA ALA A 595 2.11 13.92 23.00
C ALA A 595 3.29 14.74 22.44
N TYR A 596 4.25 14.13 21.74
CA TYR A 596 5.39 14.84 21.18
C TYR A 596 5.01 15.71 19.99
N PHE A 597 4.28 15.18 19.01
CA PHE A 597 3.84 15.96 17.85
C PHE A 597 2.96 17.13 18.26
N GLU A 598 2.05 16.89 19.19
CA GLU A 598 1.16 17.92 19.70
C GLU A 598 1.89 18.98 20.53
N GLY A 599 2.81 18.56 21.42
CA GLY A 599 3.61 19.47 22.23
C GLY A 599 4.54 20.34 21.38
N PHE A 600 5.23 19.74 20.39
CA PHE A 600 6.04 20.51 19.45
C PHE A 600 5.19 21.40 18.54
N GLY A 601 4.01 20.96 18.11
CA GLY A 601 3.06 21.80 17.39
C GLY A 601 2.63 23.02 18.21
N ALA A 602 2.31 22.85 19.49
CA ALA A 602 2.02 23.96 20.39
C ALA A 602 3.23 24.92 20.54
N LEU A 603 4.44 24.38 20.69
CA LEU A 603 5.66 25.19 20.73
C LEU A 603 5.88 25.97 19.43
N ALA A 604 5.65 25.35 18.27
CA ALA A 604 5.74 25.99 16.97
C ALA A 604 4.73 27.15 16.84
N MET A 605 3.47 26.92 17.22
CA MET A 605 2.43 27.97 17.25
C MET A 605 2.82 29.14 18.13
N ALA A 606 3.40 28.88 19.32
CA ALA A 606 3.86 29.93 20.23
C ALA A 606 4.98 30.77 19.60
N ARG A 607 5.96 30.12 18.95
CA ARG A 607 7.07 30.80 18.24
C ARG A 607 6.61 31.61 17.03
N LEU A 608 5.50 31.23 16.39
CA LEU A 608 4.86 31.98 15.31
C LEU A 608 3.99 33.16 15.82
N GLY A 609 3.92 33.38 17.13
CA GLY A 609 3.17 34.49 17.75
C GLY A 609 1.75 34.14 18.21
N SER A 610 1.30 32.90 18.00
CA SER A 610 -0.05 32.44 18.37
C SER A 610 -0.11 31.83 19.77
N LYS A 611 0.42 32.53 20.79
CA LYS A 611 0.55 32.00 22.17
C LYS A 611 -0.77 31.49 22.76
N ARG A 612 -1.89 32.19 22.52
CA ARG A 612 -3.21 31.76 23.03
C ARG A 612 -3.65 30.42 22.44
N GLN A 613 -3.49 30.23 21.14
CA GLN A 613 -3.84 28.98 20.46
C GLN A 613 -2.93 27.83 20.92
N ALA A 614 -1.63 28.12 21.07
CA ALA A 614 -0.66 27.16 21.59
C ALA A 614 -1.05 26.64 22.99
N LEU A 615 -1.43 27.52 23.91
CA LEU A 615 -1.85 27.12 25.25
C LEU A 615 -3.18 26.34 25.26
N THR A 616 -4.12 26.67 24.36
CA THR A 616 -5.35 25.90 24.19
C THR A 616 -5.04 24.49 23.69
N ALA A 617 -4.23 24.37 22.63
CA ALA A 617 -3.82 23.07 22.09
C ALA A 617 -3.08 22.25 23.15
N LEU A 618 -2.13 22.85 23.87
CA LEU A 618 -1.39 22.17 24.93
C LEU A 618 -2.28 21.69 26.08
N THR A 619 -3.32 22.46 26.43
CA THR A 619 -4.27 22.06 27.49
C THR A 619 -5.11 20.85 27.07
N GLU A 620 -5.53 20.80 25.80
CA GLU A 620 -6.24 19.63 25.28
C GLU A 620 -5.35 18.38 25.26
N VAL A 621 -4.08 18.55 24.94
CA VAL A 621 -3.10 17.46 24.91
C VAL A 621 -2.80 16.96 26.33
N GLU A 622 -2.63 17.87 27.29
CA GLU A 622 -2.48 17.53 28.71
C GLU A 622 -3.74 16.86 29.28
N ARG A 623 -4.94 17.18 28.77
CA ARG A 623 -6.18 16.48 29.12
C ARG A 623 -6.15 15.03 28.65
N VAL A 624 -5.64 14.78 27.44
CA VAL A 624 -5.60 13.44 26.85
C VAL A 624 -4.47 12.59 27.41
N PHE A 625 -3.24 13.10 27.48
CA PHE A 625 -2.05 12.32 27.87
C PHE A 625 -1.63 12.50 29.33
N GLY A 626 -2.27 13.40 30.06
CA GLY A 626 -1.80 13.86 31.35
C GLY A 626 -0.63 14.85 31.22
N ARG A 627 -0.23 15.44 32.35
CA ARG A 627 0.84 16.43 32.39
C ARG A 627 2.21 15.76 32.54
N THR A 628 2.72 15.23 31.43
CA THR A 628 4.05 14.60 31.37
C THR A 628 5.17 15.63 31.59
N GLU A 629 6.38 15.17 31.92
CA GLU A 629 7.56 16.04 32.07
C GLU A 629 7.80 16.89 30.81
N PHE A 630 7.71 16.27 29.63
CA PHE A 630 7.83 16.96 28.35
C PHE A 630 6.76 18.04 28.15
N LEU A 631 5.47 17.73 28.36
CA LEU A 631 4.40 18.72 28.16
C LEU A 631 4.48 19.86 29.19
N ALA A 632 4.87 19.56 30.42
CA ALA A 632 5.15 20.56 31.44
C ALA A 632 6.33 21.47 31.03
N ALA A 633 7.37 20.90 30.42
CA ALA A 633 8.51 21.64 29.91
C ALA A 633 8.15 22.52 28.70
N VAL A 634 7.33 22.03 27.77
CA VAL A 634 6.77 22.83 26.66
C VAL A 634 6.02 24.03 27.21
N ARG A 635 5.14 23.82 28.21
CA ARG A 635 4.42 24.91 28.88
C ARG A 635 5.38 25.92 29.51
N GLY A 636 6.36 25.43 30.28
CA GLY A 636 7.39 26.25 30.90
C GLY A 636 8.24 27.05 29.89
N ASN A 637 8.47 26.51 28.70
CA ASN A 637 9.16 27.23 27.63
C ASN A 637 8.27 28.31 26.99
N ILE A 638 6.99 28.02 26.73
CA ILE A 638 6.03 28.99 26.17
C ILE A 638 5.78 30.17 27.14
N ASP A 639 5.78 29.90 28.44
CA ASP A 639 5.53 30.91 29.46
C ASP A 639 6.78 31.69 29.85
N GLU A 640 7.90 30.99 30.05
CA GLU A 640 9.08 31.55 30.72
C GLU A 640 10.40 31.29 29.97
N HIS A 641 10.35 30.70 28.77
CA HIS A 641 11.54 30.33 27.98
C HIS A 641 12.51 29.41 28.73
N ARG A 642 12.00 28.56 29.64
CA ARG A 642 12.83 27.60 30.38
C ARG A 642 13.43 26.56 29.41
N PRO A 643 14.74 26.25 29.53
CA PRO A 643 15.36 25.19 28.74
C PRO A 643 14.84 23.82 29.19
N TYR A 644 14.94 22.84 28.30
CA TYR A 644 14.56 21.46 28.59
C TYR A 644 15.57 20.50 27.96
N SER A 645 16.04 19.54 28.73
CA SER A 645 16.98 18.52 28.26
C SER A 645 16.26 17.19 28.18
N THR A 646 16.24 16.59 26.99
CA THR A 646 15.82 15.20 26.81
C THR A 646 16.74 14.53 25.80
N VAL A 647 16.96 13.24 25.98
CA VAL A 647 17.55 12.41 24.92
C VAL A 647 16.57 12.43 23.73
N PRO A 648 17.04 12.63 22.49
CA PRO A 648 16.16 12.61 21.32
C PRO A 648 15.55 11.21 21.11
N SER A 649 14.50 11.12 20.30
CA SER A 649 13.72 9.88 20.17
C SER A 649 14.49 8.78 19.42
N LEU A 650 14.87 7.71 20.11
CA LEU A 650 15.67 6.60 19.56
C LEU A 650 14.82 5.53 18.87
N VAL A 651 15.39 4.86 17.89
CA VAL A 651 14.89 3.58 17.35
C VAL A 651 15.60 2.45 18.08
N VAL A 652 14.86 1.65 18.85
CA VAL A 652 15.45 0.60 19.72
C VAL A 652 15.59 -0.76 19.02
N ASP A 653 14.94 -0.93 17.85
CA ASP A 653 14.98 -2.17 17.08
C ASP A 653 15.63 -1.93 15.71
N ASP A 654 16.65 -2.72 15.39
CA ASP A 654 17.37 -2.67 14.12
C ASP A 654 16.85 -3.66 13.08
N ASP A 655 15.77 -4.42 13.37
CA ASP A 655 15.28 -5.42 12.42
C ASP A 655 14.81 -4.77 11.11
N PRO A 656 15.50 -5.02 9.97
CA PRO A 656 15.08 -4.45 8.70
C PRO A 656 13.84 -5.16 8.13
N VAL A 657 13.49 -6.34 8.65
CA VAL A 657 12.46 -7.21 8.05
C VAL A 657 11.08 -6.55 7.97
N PRO A 658 10.55 -5.86 9.01
CA PRO A 658 9.28 -5.14 8.88
C PRO A 658 9.30 -4.08 7.78
N GLY A 659 10.36 -3.28 7.70
CA GLY A 659 10.53 -2.26 6.66
C GLY A 659 10.66 -2.86 5.26
N LEU A 660 11.46 -3.91 5.10
CA LEU A 660 11.62 -4.64 3.84
C LEU A 660 10.32 -5.32 3.40
N ARG A 661 9.55 -5.87 4.35
CA ARG A 661 8.25 -6.47 4.08
C ARG A 661 7.27 -5.43 3.53
N HIS A 662 7.16 -4.28 4.19
CA HIS A 662 6.33 -3.18 3.70
C HIS A 662 6.80 -2.66 2.34
N ALA A 663 8.11 -2.55 2.12
CA ALA A 663 8.67 -2.16 0.82
C ALA A 663 8.33 -3.18 -0.27
N PHE A 664 8.43 -4.48 0.03
CA PHE A 664 8.08 -5.54 -0.91
C PHE A 664 6.57 -5.60 -1.19
N GLU A 665 5.73 -5.36 -0.19
CA GLU A 665 4.27 -5.25 -0.35
C GLU A 665 3.90 -4.06 -1.22
N ALA A 666 4.46 -2.87 -0.92
CA ALA A 666 4.29 -1.67 -1.72
C ALA A 666 4.72 -1.93 -3.17
N PHE A 667 5.90 -2.53 -3.36
CA PHE A 667 6.41 -2.94 -4.67
C PHE A 667 5.47 -3.90 -5.40
N SER A 668 4.85 -4.85 -4.68
CA SER A 668 3.93 -5.83 -5.25
C SER A 668 2.64 -5.20 -5.77
N ARG A 669 2.19 -4.10 -5.13
CA ARG A 669 0.99 -3.33 -5.51
C ARG A 669 1.18 -2.36 -6.66
N LEU A 670 2.43 -1.94 -6.94
CA LEU A 670 2.76 -1.06 -8.07
C LEU A 670 2.21 -1.60 -9.40
N GLY A 671 1.93 -0.75 -10.37
CA GLY A 671 1.63 -1.14 -11.75
C GLY A 671 2.79 -1.92 -12.41
N HIS A 672 2.53 -2.57 -13.55
CA HIS A 672 3.58 -3.33 -14.25
C HIS A 672 4.71 -2.42 -14.79
N GLU A 673 4.40 -1.21 -15.22
CA GLU A 673 5.41 -0.23 -15.65
C GLU A 673 6.28 0.25 -14.48
N GLU A 674 5.66 0.57 -13.34
CA GLU A 674 6.35 0.99 -12.12
C GLU A 674 7.23 -0.12 -11.53
N GLN A 675 6.76 -1.37 -11.56
CA GLN A 675 7.59 -2.51 -11.15
C GLN A 675 8.81 -2.69 -12.04
N ALA A 676 8.63 -2.59 -13.37
CA ALA A 676 9.76 -2.60 -14.28
C ALA A 676 10.68 -1.40 -14.06
N GLN A 677 10.14 -0.25 -13.63
CA GLN A 677 10.94 0.92 -13.28
C GLN A 677 11.89 0.65 -12.12
N VAL A 678 11.43 -0.11 -11.12
CA VAL A 678 12.22 -0.49 -9.96
C VAL A 678 13.22 -1.59 -10.30
N LEU A 679 12.81 -2.59 -11.09
CA LEU A 679 13.62 -3.77 -11.36
C LEU A 679 14.63 -3.61 -12.51
N GLN A 680 14.50 -2.55 -13.32
CA GLN A 680 15.33 -2.33 -14.51
C GLN A 680 16.06 -1.00 -14.40
N GLU A 681 17.38 -0.98 -14.60
CA GLU A 681 18.24 0.19 -14.35
C GLU A 681 17.84 1.47 -15.11
N ARG A 682 17.28 1.32 -16.31
CA ARG A 682 16.81 2.44 -17.16
C ARG A 682 15.31 2.71 -17.02
N GLY A 683 14.66 1.98 -16.12
CA GLY A 683 13.27 2.07 -15.77
C GLY A 683 12.27 1.73 -16.88
N ARG A 684 12.63 0.88 -17.84
CA ARG A 684 11.83 0.60 -19.05
C ARG A 684 11.29 -0.83 -19.08
N ILE A 685 9.96 -0.96 -19.21
CA ILE A 685 9.28 -2.26 -19.27
C ILE A 685 9.67 -3.12 -20.46
N ASP A 686 9.89 -2.53 -21.63
CA ASP A 686 10.31 -3.26 -22.83
C ASP A 686 11.70 -3.88 -22.65
N LEU A 687 12.62 -3.14 -22.00
CA LEU A 687 13.94 -3.65 -21.67
C LEU A 687 13.88 -4.73 -20.60
N TYR A 688 13.03 -4.56 -19.59
CA TYR A 688 12.85 -5.55 -18.53
C TYR A 688 12.30 -6.87 -19.08
N LEU A 689 11.21 -6.82 -19.87
CA LEU A 689 10.63 -7.99 -20.51
C LEU A 689 11.62 -8.68 -21.45
N LEU A 690 12.34 -7.90 -22.28
CA LEU A 690 13.39 -8.42 -23.14
C LEU A 690 14.48 -9.13 -22.33
N GLU A 691 14.94 -8.54 -21.23
CA GLU A 691 15.95 -9.14 -20.35
C GLU A 691 15.47 -10.46 -19.74
N GLN A 692 14.22 -10.51 -19.24
CA GLN A 692 13.68 -11.73 -18.65
C GLN A 692 13.45 -12.83 -19.68
N VAL A 693 12.89 -12.51 -20.85
CA VAL A 693 12.63 -13.50 -21.91
C VAL A 693 13.93 -13.96 -22.55
N ARG A 694 14.82 -13.04 -22.93
CA ARG A 694 16.13 -13.38 -23.50
C ARG A 694 17.00 -14.16 -22.52
N GLY A 695 16.95 -13.80 -21.23
CA GLY A 695 17.63 -14.52 -20.16
C GLY A 695 17.08 -15.93 -19.96
N ALA A 696 15.76 -16.12 -20.00
CA ALA A 696 15.15 -17.45 -19.95
C ALA A 696 15.52 -18.31 -21.17
N CYS A 697 15.56 -17.72 -22.36
CA CYS A 697 16.05 -18.38 -23.57
C CYS A 697 17.53 -18.78 -23.47
N ALA A 698 18.38 -17.92 -22.89
CA ALA A 698 19.78 -18.26 -22.65
C ALA A 698 19.93 -19.44 -21.66
N SER A 699 19.15 -19.45 -20.58
CA SER A 699 19.09 -20.58 -19.65
C SER A 699 18.63 -21.87 -20.35
N LEU A 700 17.66 -21.77 -21.25
CA LEU A 700 17.18 -22.90 -22.06
C LEU A 700 18.29 -23.47 -22.98
N ILE A 701 19.03 -22.61 -23.67
CA ILE A 701 20.19 -23.04 -24.49
C ILE A 701 21.23 -23.76 -23.61
N ALA A 702 21.51 -23.23 -22.41
CA ALA A 702 22.49 -23.81 -21.50
C ALA A 702 22.13 -25.23 -21.02
N VAL A 703 20.82 -25.53 -20.88
CA VAL A 703 20.34 -26.87 -20.48
C VAL A 703 19.96 -27.77 -21.66
N ALA A 704 19.97 -27.27 -22.90
CA ALA A 704 19.60 -28.02 -24.09
C ALA A 704 20.36 -29.37 -24.24
N PRO A 705 21.69 -29.46 -23.98
CA PRO A 705 22.40 -30.75 -24.04
C PRO A 705 21.87 -31.80 -23.06
N MET A 706 21.45 -31.38 -21.86
CA MET A 706 20.84 -32.27 -20.87
C MET A 706 19.43 -32.69 -21.32
N MET A 707 18.65 -31.76 -21.85
CA MET A 707 17.32 -32.03 -22.41
C MET A 707 17.37 -33.02 -23.58
N GLU A 708 18.43 -32.97 -24.40
CA GLU A 708 18.67 -33.93 -25.48
C GLU A 708 18.85 -35.35 -24.92
N HIS A 709 19.68 -35.50 -23.88
CA HIS A 709 19.91 -36.80 -23.22
C HIS A 709 18.63 -37.39 -22.63
N LEU A 710 17.74 -36.55 -22.11
CA LEU A 710 16.43 -36.93 -21.57
C LEU A 710 15.35 -37.12 -22.64
N GLY A 711 15.67 -36.93 -23.92
CA GLY A 711 14.71 -37.04 -25.02
C GLY A 711 13.64 -35.94 -25.05
N MET A 712 13.80 -34.87 -24.26
CA MET A 712 12.83 -33.79 -24.13
C MET A 712 12.78 -32.90 -25.37
N LEU A 713 13.88 -32.80 -26.14
CA LEU A 713 13.96 -32.03 -27.38
C LEU A 713 13.15 -32.65 -28.55
N ARG A 714 12.36 -33.71 -28.34
CA ARG A 714 11.56 -34.32 -29.42
C ARG A 714 10.30 -33.53 -29.76
N LEU A 715 9.63 -32.99 -28.74
CA LEU A 715 8.38 -32.24 -28.88
C LEU A 715 8.62 -30.77 -28.55
N GLU A 716 8.01 -29.88 -29.31
CA GLU A 716 8.07 -28.43 -29.09
C GLU A 716 7.48 -28.04 -27.74
N ASP A 717 6.33 -28.62 -27.39
CA ASP A 717 5.65 -28.40 -26.11
C ASP A 717 6.54 -28.68 -24.90
N ASN A 718 7.43 -29.68 -24.99
CA ASN A 718 8.39 -29.97 -23.92
C ASN A 718 9.43 -28.85 -23.77
N ILE A 719 9.84 -28.24 -24.88
CA ILE A 719 10.81 -27.13 -24.87
C ILE A 719 10.14 -25.86 -24.33
N SER A 720 8.94 -25.55 -24.82
CA SER A 720 8.13 -24.42 -24.33
C SER A 720 7.76 -24.58 -22.85
N GLY A 721 7.47 -25.81 -22.39
CA GLY A 721 7.24 -26.13 -20.99
C GLY A 721 8.46 -25.84 -20.09
N VAL A 722 9.68 -26.12 -20.55
CA VAL A 722 10.91 -25.77 -19.82
C VAL A 722 11.18 -24.26 -19.86
N LEU A 723 10.96 -23.62 -21.01
CA LEU A 723 11.07 -22.16 -21.14
C LEU A 723 10.15 -21.44 -20.15
N LYS A 724 8.91 -21.90 -20.01
CA LYS A 724 7.95 -21.40 -19.04
C LYS A 724 8.48 -21.47 -17.61
N GLN A 725 9.12 -22.57 -17.20
CA GLN A 725 9.69 -22.69 -15.85
C GLN A 725 10.82 -21.69 -15.62
N PHE A 726 11.66 -21.44 -16.64
CA PHE A 726 12.66 -20.38 -16.55
C PHE A 726 12.02 -18.99 -16.48
N LEU A 727 10.97 -18.72 -17.25
CA LEU A 727 10.24 -17.46 -17.17
C LEU A 727 9.57 -17.26 -15.80
N LEU A 728 8.92 -18.29 -15.25
CA LEU A 728 8.31 -18.25 -13.92
C LEU A 728 9.33 -17.94 -12.83
N SER A 729 10.51 -18.58 -12.88
CA SER A 729 11.56 -18.33 -11.88
C SER A 729 12.14 -16.92 -12.00
N ARG A 730 12.31 -16.41 -13.22
CA ARG A 730 12.82 -15.05 -13.47
C ARG A 730 11.83 -13.94 -13.12
N LEU A 731 10.53 -14.20 -13.29
CA LEU A 731 9.45 -13.25 -13.00
C LEU A 731 8.89 -13.37 -11.57
N LEU A 732 9.50 -14.23 -10.74
CA LEU A 732 9.04 -14.50 -9.37
C LEU A 732 8.99 -13.23 -8.51
N ILE A 733 10.01 -12.37 -8.60
CA ILE A 733 10.10 -11.13 -7.81
C ILE A 733 8.98 -10.15 -8.21
N ALA A 734 8.72 -10.00 -9.51
CA ALA A 734 7.66 -9.13 -10.02
C ALA A 734 6.25 -9.68 -9.78
N GLN A 735 6.15 -10.97 -9.42
CA GLN A 735 4.89 -11.72 -9.26
C GLN A 735 4.01 -11.70 -10.53
N TRP A 736 4.63 -11.71 -11.71
CA TRP A 736 3.89 -11.80 -12.97
C TRP A 736 3.57 -13.25 -13.30
N ALA A 737 2.35 -13.49 -13.80
CA ALA A 737 1.90 -14.81 -14.18
C ALA A 737 2.44 -15.17 -15.56
N VAL A 738 2.85 -16.44 -15.71
CA VAL A 738 3.24 -17.03 -17.00
C VAL A 738 2.29 -18.20 -17.28
N GLN A 739 1.39 -17.99 -18.23
CA GLN A 739 0.41 -18.98 -18.67
C GLN A 739 0.91 -19.72 -19.90
N ASP A 740 0.49 -20.97 -20.04
CA ASP A 740 0.92 -21.91 -21.07
C ASP A 740 -0.33 -22.45 -21.76
N GLN A 741 -0.35 -22.39 -23.09
CA GLN A 741 -1.53 -22.69 -23.91
C GLN A 741 -2.80 -21.91 -23.53
N PRO A 742 -2.76 -20.63 -23.09
CA PRO A 742 -4.00 -19.91 -22.81
C PRO A 742 -4.78 -19.65 -24.10
N ARG A 743 -6.04 -20.09 -24.11
CA ARG A 743 -6.98 -19.80 -25.20
C ARG A 743 -7.20 -18.29 -25.32
N GLY A 744 -6.96 -17.72 -26.49
CA GLY A 744 -7.17 -16.31 -26.79
C GLY A 744 -6.80 -15.93 -28.23
N GLY A 745 -7.25 -14.78 -28.70
CA GLY A 745 -7.11 -14.36 -30.10
C GLY A 745 -7.97 -15.16 -31.07
N MET A 746 -7.75 -14.98 -32.37
CA MET A 746 -8.51 -15.68 -33.43
C MET A 746 -7.63 -16.67 -34.21
N ALA A 747 -8.05 -17.93 -34.24
CA ALA A 747 -7.51 -18.95 -35.13
C ALA A 747 -7.93 -18.70 -36.59
N GLU A 748 -7.16 -19.21 -37.57
CA GLU A 748 -7.52 -19.11 -39.00
C GLU A 748 -8.85 -19.80 -39.34
N SER A 749 -9.29 -20.76 -38.52
CA SER A 749 -10.59 -21.43 -38.63
C SER A 749 -11.78 -20.64 -38.07
N GLY A 750 -11.54 -19.43 -37.52
CA GLY A 750 -12.59 -18.57 -36.93
C GLY A 750 -12.93 -18.89 -35.47
N GLY A 751 -12.23 -19.83 -34.82
CA GLY A 751 -12.34 -20.15 -33.40
C GLY A 751 -11.35 -19.40 -32.51
N VAL A 752 -11.38 -19.67 -31.19
CA VAL A 752 -10.41 -19.11 -30.23
C VAL A 752 -9.02 -19.73 -30.47
N GLY A 753 -8.01 -18.88 -30.66
CA GLY A 753 -6.62 -19.31 -30.87
C GLY A 753 -5.98 -19.96 -29.64
N GLU A 754 -5.01 -20.83 -29.85
CA GLU A 754 -4.15 -21.40 -28.82
C GLU A 754 -2.78 -20.72 -28.91
N ARG A 755 -2.34 -20.13 -27.81
CA ARG A 755 -1.15 -19.26 -27.74
C ARG A 755 -0.11 -19.98 -26.89
N ASP A 756 1.16 -19.99 -27.26
CA ASP A 756 2.13 -20.83 -26.55
C ASP A 756 2.36 -20.34 -25.11
N ILE A 757 2.86 -19.11 -24.93
CA ILE A 757 3.12 -18.56 -23.60
C ILE A 757 2.62 -17.12 -23.52
N VAL A 758 1.94 -16.77 -22.42
CA VAL A 758 1.49 -15.39 -22.13
C VAL A 758 2.00 -14.94 -20.78
N ILE A 759 2.65 -13.77 -20.75
CA ILE A 759 3.06 -13.08 -19.53
C ILE A 759 1.98 -12.05 -19.20
N SER A 760 1.47 -12.09 -17.97
CA SER A 760 0.38 -11.22 -17.52
C SER A 760 0.58 -10.75 -16.08
N LYS A 761 -0.03 -9.60 -15.76
CA LYS A 761 -0.18 -9.13 -14.38
C LYS A 761 -1.66 -8.92 -14.10
N GLY A 762 -2.23 -9.70 -13.18
CA GLY A 762 -3.66 -9.70 -12.92
C GLY A 762 -4.45 -10.06 -14.18
N THR A 763 -5.29 -9.15 -14.64
CA THR A 763 -6.09 -9.31 -15.88
C THR A 763 -5.43 -8.72 -17.13
N VAL A 764 -4.25 -8.10 -17.01
CA VAL A 764 -3.58 -7.41 -18.11
C VAL A 764 -2.54 -8.33 -18.76
N GLU A 765 -2.68 -8.57 -20.06
CA GLU A 765 -1.70 -9.28 -20.88
C GLU A 765 -0.54 -8.33 -21.25
N LEU A 766 0.67 -8.67 -20.79
CA LEU A 766 1.87 -7.86 -21.00
C LEU A 766 2.61 -8.28 -22.27
N ALA A 767 2.81 -9.60 -22.45
CA ALA A 767 3.50 -10.14 -23.61
C ALA A 767 2.94 -11.49 -24.05
N VAL A 768 2.94 -11.72 -25.36
CA VAL A 768 2.61 -13.01 -25.99
C VAL A 768 3.86 -13.55 -26.68
N LEU A 769 4.18 -14.82 -26.41
CA LEU A 769 5.29 -15.54 -27.00
C LEU A 769 4.71 -16.62 -27.92
N GLU A 770 5.20 -16.63 -29.15
CA GLU A 770 5.04 -17.75 -30.10
C GLU A 770 6.39 -18.44 -30.21
N ALA A 771 6.40 -19.76 -30.06
CA ALA A 771 7.59 -20.58 -30.15
C ALA A 771 7.44 -21.60 -31.28
N LEU A 772 8.51 -21.83 -32.04
CA LEU A 772 8.51 -22.90 -33.04
C LEU A 772 9.87 -23.53 -33.28
N THR A 773 9.84 -24.80 -33.69
CA THR A 773 11.01 -25.60 -34.03
C THR A 773 11.27 -25.58 -35.52
N VAL A 774 12.53 -25.37 -35.89
CA VAL A 774 12.95 -25.22 -37.29
C VAL A 774 14.23 -25.99 -37.57
N GLU A 775 14.19 -26.90 -38.55
CA GLU A 775 15.34 -27.73 -38.98
C GLU A 775 16.07 -27.17 -40.22
N SER A 776 15.46 -26.25 -40.97
CA SER A 776 16.06 -25.56 -42.13
C SER A 776 15.49 -24.14 -42.26
N VAL A 777 16.02 -23.27 -43.14
CA VAL A 777 15.43 -21.92 -43.32
C VAL A 777 14.10 -22.04 -44.09
N GLU A 778 13.04 -22.50 -43.43
CA GLU A 778 11.71 -22.71 -44.00
C GLU A 778 10.93 -21.39 -44.06
N THR A 779 10.80 -20.84 -45.26
CA THR A 779 10.27 -19.48 -45.47
C THR A 779 8.77 -19.37 -45.21
N THR A 780 7.98 -20.41 -45.49
CA THR A 780 6.52 -20.43 -45.34
C THR A 780 6.07 -20.58 -43.88
N ASN A 781 6.71 -21.46 -43.10
CA ASN A 781 6.32 -21.73 -41.72
C ASN A 781 6.62 -20.53 -40.79
N LEU A 782 7.84 -20.00 -40.85
CA LEU A 782 8.23 -18.78 -40.12
C LEU A 782 7.33 -17.58 -40.43
N THR A 783 6.93 -17.44 -41.71
CA THR A 783 6.02 -16.35 -42.12
C THR A 783 4.61 -16.54 -41.59
N SER A 784 4.11 -17.78 -41.53
CA SER A 784 2.79 -18.08 -40.97
C SER A 784 2.72 -17.75 -39.48
N HIS A 785 3.68 -18.22 -38.69
CA HIS A 785 3.73 -17.97 -37.24
C HIS A 785 3.92 -16.48 -36.90
N PHE A 786 4.75 -15.75 -37.64
CA PHE A 786 4.81 -14.29 -37.54
C PHE A 786 3.46 -13.61 -37.73
N LYS A 787 2.71 -13.98 -38.79
CA LYS A 787 1.41 -13.36 -39.08
C LYS A 787 0.35 -13.66 -38.02
N LYS A 788 0.47 -14.80 -37.32
CA LYS A 788 -0.45 -15.20 -36.25
C LYS A 788 -0.29 -14.35 -34.99
N LEU A 789 0.93 -13.93 -34.63
CA LEU A 789 1.21 -13.16 -33.41
C LEU A 789 0.34 -11.90 -33.28
N PHE A 790 0.14 -11.15 -34.37
CA PHE A 790 -0.73 -9.97 -34.38
C PHE A 790 -2.21 -10.26 -34.10
N LYS A 791 -2.64 -11.53 -34.22
CA LYS A 791 -4.02 -11.97 -33.97
C LYS A 791 -4.22 -12.58 -32.57
N TYR A 792 -3.14 -12.77 -31.80
CA TYR A 792 -3.13 -13.53 -30.55
C TYR A 792 -3.28 -12.69 -29.28
N GLY A 793 -3.19 -11.37 -29.36
CA GLY A 793 -3.45 -10.55 -28.18
C GLY A 793 -3.47 -9.07 -28.49
N ASN A 794 -4.00 -8.29 -27.54
CA ASN A 794 -3.97 -6.84 -27.57
C ASN A 794 -2.84 -6.32 -26.67
N CYS A 795 -1.71 -7.02 -26.55
CA CYS A 795 -0.54 -6.58 -25.78
C CYS A 795 0.42 -5.74 -26.63
N ARG A 796 1.35 -5.03 -25.98
CA ARG A 796 2.34 -4.16 -26.67
C ARG A 796 3.55 -4.97 -27.12
N PHE A 797 3.88 -6.04 -26.41
CA PHE A 797 5.10 -6.80 -26.60
C PHE A 797 4.78 -8.19 -27.14
N PHE A 798 5.45 -8.57 -28.22
CA PHE A 798 5.37 -9.90 -28.81
C PHE A 798 6.77 -10.49 -28.92
N PHE A 799 6.86 -11.80 -28.75
CA PHE A 799 8.11 -12.52 -28.87
C PHE A 799 7.91 -13.68 -29.84
N HIS A 800 8.81 -13.78 -30.80
CA HIS A 800 8.86 -14.88 -31.75
C HIS A 800 10.14 -15.66 -31.49
N ILE A 801 10.00 -16.85 -30.90
CA ILE A 801 11.08 -17.69 -30.42
C ILE A 801 11.28 -18.84 -31.40
N THR A 802 12.46 -18.95 -31.99
CA THR A 802 12.78 -20.00 -32.95
C THR A 802 13.82 -20.95 -32.38
N TYR A 803 13.41 -22.18 -32.12
CA TYR A 803 14.27 -23.30 -31.73
C TYR A 803 14.95 -23.88 -32.98
N SER A 804 16.18 -23.45 -33.25
CA SER A 804 16.96 -23.89 -34.41
C SER A 804 17.65 -25.23 -34.14
N ARG A 805 17.36 -26.25 -34.96
CA ARG A 805 18.02 -27.57 -34.90
C ARG A 805 18.89 -27.77 -36.14
N GLY A 806 20.15 -27.32 -36.06
CA GLY A 806 21.12 -27.46 -37.16
C GLY A 806 20.93 -26.50 -38.35
N ALA A 807 19.95 -25.59 -38.29
CA ALA A 807 19.73 -24.59 -39.34
C ALA A 807 20.69 -23.39 -39.21
N ASN A 808 20.96 -22.70 -40.32
CA ASN A 808 21.78 -21.48 -40.32
C ASN A 808 21.04 -20.35 -39.61
N ARG A 809 21.37 -20.10 -38.34
CA ARG A 809 20.76 -19.08 -37.48
C ARG A 809 20.83 -17.67 -38.09
N GLY A 810 21.96 -17.30 -38.70
CA GLY A 810 22.09 -16.02 -39.41
C GLY A 810 21.19 -15.93 -40.65
N GLY A 811 21.00 -17.06 -41.35
CA GLY A 811 20.03 -17.19 -42.44
C GLY A 811 18.57 -17.02 -41.98
N ILE A 812 18.21 -17.59 -40.83
CA ILE A 812 16.89 -17.42 -40.20
C ILE A 812 16.67 -15.95 -39.84
N VAL A 813 17.62 -15.31 -39.14
CA VAL A 813 17.51 -13.88 -38.77
C VAL A 813 17.36 -13.00 -40.02
N LYS A 814 18.14 -13.24 -41.07
CA LYS A 814 18.04 -12.48 -42.32
C LYS A 814 16.67 -12.64 -43.00
N HIS A 815 16.12 -13.86 -43.01
CA HIS A 815 14.78 -14.12 -43.53
C HIS A 815 13.71 -13.40 -42.69
N LEU A 816 13.77 -13.53 -41.37
CA LEU A 816 12.84 -12.87 -40.44
C LEU A 816 12.86 -11.35 -40.61
N LYS A 817 14.03 -10.71 -40.74
CA LYS A 817 14.15 -9.27 -41.01
C LYS A 817 13.53 -8.85 -42.35
N THR A 818 13.67 -9.67 -43.38
CA THR A 818 13.08 -9.38 -44.70
C THR A 818 11.56 -9.46 -44.64
N MET A 819 11.05 -10.46 -43.91
CA MET A 819 9.63 -10.72 -43.75
C MET A 819 8.95 -9.70 -42.83
N CYS A 820 9.64 -9.27 -41.77
CA CYS A 820 9.12 -8.31 -40.80
C CYS A 820 8.84 -6.93 -41.43
N ALA A 821 9.53 -6.59 -42.52
CA ALA A 821 9.32 -5.37 -43.30
C ALA A 821 8.03 -5.38 -44.16
N SER A 822 7.36 -6.54 -44.27
CA SER A 822 6.12 -6.75 -45.03
C SER A 822 5.01 -7.32 -44.12
N PRO A 823 4.53 -6.55 -43.12
CA PRO A 823 3.50 -7.02 -42.20
C PRO A 823 2.11 -7.16 -42.87
N PRO A 824 1.13 -7.81 -42.21
CA PRO A 824 -0.27 -7.82 -42.64
C PRO A 824 -0.88 -6.43 -42.85
N ASP A 825 -1.95 -6.36 -43.66
CA ASP A 825 -2.69 -5.12 -43.92
C ASP A 825 -3.19 -4.46 -42.62
N GLY A 826 -3.03 -3.13 -42.53
CA GLY A 826 -3.39 -2.34 -41.35
C GLY A 826 -2.26 -2.16 -40.32
N ILE A 827 -1.07 -2.69 -40.59
CA ILE A 827 0.10 -2.63 -39.70
C ILE A 827 1.24 -1.88 -40.40
N ASN A 828 1.74 -0.81 -39.78
CA ASN A 828 2.84 -0.02 -40.33
C ASN A 828 4.17 -0.46 -39.69
N TYR A 829 5.08 -1.00 -40.49
CA TYR A 829 6.45 -1.27 -40.05
C TYR A 829 7.24 0.04 -39.93
N GLN A 830 7.97 0.22 -38.83
CA GLN A 830 8.77 1.41 -38.55
C GLN A 830 10.26 1.16 -38.78
N ARG A 831 10.83 0.22 -38.03
CA ARG A 831 12.27 -0.09 -38.06
C ARG A 831 12.57 -1.43 -37.40
N ALA A 832 13.81 -1.91 -37.57
CA ALA A 832 14.36 -3.05 -36.85
C ALA A 832 15.73 -2.71 -36.28
N GLU A 833 16.00 -3.19 -35.06
CA GLU A 833 17.24 -2.95 -34.31
C GLU A 833 17.82 -4.29 -33.87
N ASP A 834 19.09 -4.55 -34.18
CA ASP A 834 19.78 -5.76 -33.74
C ASP A 834 19.99 -5.78 -32.22
N LEU A 835 19.80 -6.94 -31.61
CA LEU A 835 20.15 -7.13 -30.22
C LEU A 835 21.68 -7.24 -30.09
N PRO A 836 22.28 -6.73 -28.99
CA PRO A 836 23.71 -6.87 -28.75
C PRO A 836 24.11 -8.35 -28.74
N ASP A 837 25.15 -8.70 -29.49
CA ASP A 837 25.69 -10.06 -29.54
C ASP A 837 26.60 -10.28 -28.32
N ASN A 838 26.08 -11.03 -27.35
CA ASN A 838 26.83 -11.46 -26.18
C ASN A 838 26.94 -12.99 -26.28
N ASP A 839 28.15 -13.55 -26.16
CA ASP A 839 28.46 -14.97 -26.44
C ASP A 839 27.54 -16.01 -25.76
N SER A 840 26.81 -15.63 -24.70
CA SER A 840 25.91 -16.48 -23.93
C SER A 840 24.41 -16.27 -24.21
N SER A 841 24.02 -15.29 -25.01
CA SER A 841 22.61 -14.92 -25.27
C SER A 841 22.16 -15.34 -26.66
N PRO A 842 20.87 -15.67 -26.87
CA PRO A 842 20.36 -15.94 -28.22
C PRO A 842 20.54 -14.72 -29.12
N ILE A 843 20.82 -14.97 -30.40
CA ILE A 843 20.86 -13.94 -31.44
C ILE A 843 19.43 -13.49 -31.75
N GLY A 844 19.26 -12.23 -32.12
CA GLY A 844 17.93 -11.69 -32.36
C GLY A 844 17.91 -10.22 -32.71
N PHE A 845 16.71 -9.70 -32.93
CA PHE A 845 16.47 -8.29 -33.23
C PHE A 845 15.06 -7.89 -32.77
N ASN A 846 14.88 -6.60 -32.51
CA ASN A 846 13.58 -5.99 -32.26
C ASN A 846 13.04 -5.39 -33.56
N ALA A 847 11.76 -5.60 -33.85
CA ALA A 847 11.03 -4.91 -34.90
C ALA A 847 9.93 -4.05 -34.29
N PHE A 848 9.79 -2.83 -34.78
CA PHE A 848 8.85 -1.83 -34.28
C PHE A 848 7.75 -1.59 -35.30
N TYR A 849 6.51 -1.59 -34.83
CA TYR A 849 5.32 -1.42 -35.64
C TYR A 849 4.39 -0.37 -35.04
N THR A 850 3.49 0.15 -35.87
CA THR A 850 2.37 0.98 -35.43
C THR A 850 1.07 0.39 -35.97
N ILE A 851 0.13 0.08 -35.07
CA ILE A 851 -1.23 -0.37 -35.40
C ILE A 851 -2.19 0.62 -34.75
N GLU A 852 -3.04 1.29 -35.53
CA GLU A 852 -4.04 2.24 -35.01
C GLU A 852 -3.43 3.25 -34.00
N SER A 853 -2.23 3.75 -34.30
CA SER A 853 -1.43 4.67 -33.46
C SER A 853 -0.82 4.09 -32.18
N ARG A 854 -0.96 2.79 -31.92
CA ARG A 854 -0.25 2.07 -30.87
C ARG A 854 1.09 1.56 -31.36
N GLU A 855 2.16 1.80 -30.60
CA GLU A 855 3.45 1.17 -30.85
C GLU A 855 3.42 -0.30 -30.40
N ILE A 856 3.90 -1.19 -31.27
CA ILE A 856 4.08 -2.62 -30.98
C ILE A 856 5.55 -2.96 -31.17
N ILE A 857 6.10 -3.71 -30.22
CA ILE A 857 7.47 -4.21 -30.28
C ILE A 857 7.42 -5.72 -30.42
N MET A 858 7.98 -6.24 -31.51
CA MET A 858 8.12 -7.67 -31.75
C MET A 858 9.58 -8.06 -31.68
N THR A 859 9.93 -8.91 -30.72
CA THR A 859 11.30 -9.39 -30.52
C THR A 859 11.45 -10.77 -31.16
N PHE A 860 12.41 -10.93 -32.05
CA PHE A 860 12.76 -12.22 -32.64
C PHE A 860 13.99 -12.79 -31.97
N LEU A 861 13.89 -14.00 -31.42
CA LEU A 861 15.01 -14.71 -30.79
C LEU A 861 15.23 -16.05 -31.47
N VAL A 862 16.46 -16.33 -31.89
CA VAL A 862 16.83 -17.62 -32.51
C VAL A 862 17.78 -18.35 -31.57
N LEU A 863 17.32 -19.48 -31.05
CA LEU A 863 18.01 -20.31 -30.07
C LEU A 863 18.68 -21.48 -30.79
N ASP A 864 19.92 -21.77 -30.44
CA ASP A 864 20.63 -22.97 -30.91
C ASP A 864 20.26 -24.15 -30.01
N MET A 865 19.50 -25.11 -30.55
CA MET A 865 19.06 -26.30 -29.83
C MET A 865 19.85 -27.55 -30.24
N GLY A 866 20.97 -27.40 -30.95
CA GLY A 866 21.85 -28.52 -31.32
C GLY A 866 21.49 -29.18 -32.66
N ARG A 867 21.79 -30.48 -32.78
CA ARG A 867 21.75 -31.21 -34.07
C ARG A 867 20.33 -31.61 -34.49
N PRO A 868 20.07 -31.82 -35.79
CA PRO A 868 18.80 -32.39 -36.27
C PRO A 868 18.57 -33.79 -35.70
N LEU A 869 17.31 -34.12 -35.37
CA LEU A 869 16.96 -35.46 -34.88
C LEU A 869 17.09 -36.49 -36.02
N SER A 870 17.75 -37.62 -35.75
CA SER A 870 17.80 -38.75 -36.67
C SER A 870 16.39 -39.30 -36.91
N LYS A 871 15.89 -39.29 -38.15
CA LYS A 871 14.64 -39.95 -38.56
C LYS A 871 14.65 -41.49 -38.40
N LYS A 872 15.72 -42.09 -37.89
CA LYS A 872 15.83 -43.52 -37.62
C LYS A 872 16.00 -43.76 -36.13
N THR A 873 14.89 -43.79 -35.39
CA THR A 873 14.63 -44.60 -34.18
C THR A 873 13.28 -44.18 -33.59
N ALA A 874 12.20 -44.61 -34.24
CA ALA A 874 10.91 -44.75 -33.58
C ALA A 874 10.86 -46.14 -32.93
N PRO A 875 10.61 -46.28 -31.62
CA PRO A 875 9.63 -47.23 -31.14
C PRO A 875 8.22 -46.74 -31.43
#